data_AF-A0A7K3X806-F1
#
_entry.id   AF-A0A7K3X806-F1
#
_cell.length_a   1.000
_cell.length_b   1.000
_cell.length_c   1.000
_cell.angle_alpha   90.00
_cell.angle_beta   90.00
_cell.angle_gamma   90.00
#
_symmetry.space_group_name_H-M   'P 1'
#
loop_
_entity.id
_entity.type
_entity.pdbx_description
1 polymer ?
#
loop_
_entity_poly.entity_id
_entity_poly.type
_entity_poly.pdbx_seq_one_letter_code
_entity_poly.pdbx_strand_id
1 'polypeptide(L)'
;MHPTLGELQRYTLNKPLTFRCSRCQRTNMSTSVVTLGGDWSHLLCGRCYGGPVGSGKSVAPLAKAARSSERARPETHRPASPLPRDMVWLAALHRSQAEGKQLSPSEQELHRRRAGEAASIAAIRYAEGLLEIEVRIAELAGGRAAEEPSRTRDELALRRVEASERFRARRHVRSEPASADPRPEPLATQVVREVVGSTFDAALDQVLRRRRLRLVDLETPTTDVWTWLRRHEKEVTPELPAEVKRLRKLSQADFTREAVADVNRWQHDESLAHPAVAEQWAACADDIVAETERAYRSIRADPPGGRGKDVATGLRRAGEAHARASARCLEAQLMVQDLRVQATRIHRARGLSKLRADCLAEAARAVRKNDSDLATHVDRAIEEHRRGCPQRRDCDRQADCVSSIAEAVRFRLAAVELPGTAPLAPRPGVVEGAPSAELAPCGHERGAFICPDLLKQVSTDMARIVGTVDLAYRGEGRFAFAWVTEYGELGTGADQAINEHDAWLQAACRGVLDLGGELSNVHIVCRDERAASVVRYVVHVGLVPDALGFPVSQRTRDLLAALVARSGKTFVDADRCPGPHRGATAAKRLAAVVLEAGPEAGGAQAVKSLADEISDELREMAESRAQPPRPAEAAQWSPAGSEAGEFRWKAAVGLAQISGGWCTLPAGMRTPPTAGSRLRLAVHHPRHAERDERAESDVLVRHVGGKCELHGVVWPPGLLPGTLVTFGWRPGGDAILARTELLPRPERVDELTYRHRYDIRVVVRETAPGAEQEARVPDLSDTGWVMRTLRKLGHLSPDGSAILAEKALVRNCRELGLPQSRVGRIHPAVEDLIRDRRIGRLRGSLDRNGLPSYPPRAGESRVDLLRYVPRVVSIAPHPDHRQEPRPPRRDHWVDGFVRRLPAGAHASAEQIEAHREAIRAAEVVDQPLRDGFTYVRRHRRAR
;
A
#
# COMPACT_ATOMS: atom_id res chain seq x y z
N MET A 1 -51.45 7.06 26.67
CA MET A 1 -50.32 7.13 27.62
C MET A 1 -49.13 6.50 26.92
N HIS A 2 -48.18 7.31 26.45
CA HIS A 2 -46.94 6.86 25.83
C HIS A 2 -45.85 6.84 26.91
N PRO A 3 -44.94 5.84 26.94
CA PRO A 3 -43.84 5.86 27.90
C PRO A 3 -42.84 6.94 27.50
N THR A 4 -42.47 7.77 28.47
CA THR A 4 -41.51 8.86 28.36
C THR A 4 -40.09 8.30 28.18
N LEU A 5 -39.58 8.34 26.95
CA LEU A 5 -38.18 8.07 26.63
C LEU A 5 -37.44 9.40 26.45
N GLY A 6 -36.69 9.77 27.50
CA GLY A 6 -35.81 10.95 27.55
C GLY A 6 -36.41 12.14 28.30
N GLU A 7 -35.64 12.71 29.22
CA GLU A 7 -36.06 13.86 30.02
C GLU A 7 -36.13 15.16 29.21
N LEU A 8 -35.60 15.30 28.00
CA LEU A 8 -35.77 16.54 27.22
C LEU A 8 -36.54 16.27 25.95
N GLN A 9 -37.75 16.81 25.88
CA GLN A 9 -38.67 16.59 24.77
C GLN A 9 -38.99 17.91 24.10
N ARG A 10 -38.72 18.01 22.79
CA ARG A 10 -39.05 19.21 22.01
C ARG A 10 -40.40 19.03 21.33
N TYR A 11 -41.30 19.95 21.61
CA TYR A 11 -42.63 19.99 21.03
C TYR A 11 -42.73 21.17 20.06
N THR A 12 -43.36 20.92 18.91
CA THR A 12 -43.78 21.97 17.99
C THR A 12 -45.21 22.37 18.37
N LEU A 13 -45.41 23.65 18.67
CA LEU A 13 -46.69 24.21 19.06
C LEU A 13 -47.48 24.63 17.82
N ASN A 14 -48.78 24.41 17.87
CA ASN A 14 -49.73 24.91 16.87
C ASN A 14 -49.89 26.44 16.91
N LYS A 15 -49.51 27.11 18.01
CA LYS A 15 -49.44 28.57 18.15
C LYS A 15 -48.09 28.98 18.76
N PRO A 16 -47.43 30.03 18.26
CA PRO A 16 -46.16 30.49 18.80
C PRO A 16 -46.32 31.03 20.23
N LEU A 17 -45.41 30.65 21.12
CA LEU A 17 -45.36 31.12 22.50
C LEU A 17 -44.23 32.14 22.66
N THR A 18 -44.51 33.26 23.32
CA THR A 18 -43.53 34.33 23.57
C THR A 18 -43.06 34.28 25.02
N PHE A 19 -41.77 34.09 25.24
CA PHE A 19 -41.18 34.18 26.57
C PHE A 19 -39.72 34.65 26.53
N ARG A 20 -39.24 35.23 27.63
CA ARG A 20 -37.85 35.70 27.76
C ARG A 20 -36.96 34.59 28.35
N CYS A 21 -35.94 34.12 27.62
CA CYS A 21 -35.02 33.08 28.10
C CYS A 21 -34.11 33.66 29.19
N SER A 22 -34.06 33.05 30.37
CA SER A 22 -33.19 33.46 31.48
C SER A 22 -31.69 33.40 31.14
N ARG A 23 -31.30 32.52 30.20
CA ARG A 23 -29.91 32.28 29.82
C ARG A 23 -29.42 33.17 28.68
N CYS A 24 -30.24 33.43 27.67
CA CYS A 24 -29.85 34.31 26.55
C CYS A 24 -30.47 35.71 26.63
N GLN A 25 -31.32 35.96 27.63
CA GLN A 25 -31.98 37.24 27.93
C GLN A 25 -32.85 37.83 26.82
N ARG A 26 -33.01 37.13 25.69
CA ARG A 26 -33.83 37.52 24.55
C ARG A 26 -35.27 37.05 24.72
N THR A 27 -36.22 37.93 24.41
CA THR A 27 -37.63 37.60 24.22
C THR A 27 -37.76 36.84 22.91
N ASN A 28 -38.21 35.60 22.97
CA ASN A 28 -38.24 34.70 21.81
C ASN A 28 -39.70 34.27 21.59
N MET A 29 -40.23 34.60 20.41
CA MET A 29 -41.51 34.09 19.94
C MET A 29 -41.23 32.80 19.16
N SER A 30 -41.55 31.66 19.75
CA SER A 30 -41.15 30.35 19.22
C SER A 30 -42.35 29.43 19.05
N THR A 31 -42.47 28.84 17.86
CA THR A 31 -43.38 27.71 17.59
C THR A 31 -42.82 26.38 18.09
N SER A 32 -41.70 26.38 18.82
CA SER A 32 -41.14 25.18 19.42
C SER A 32 -40.62 25.42 20.83
N VAL A 33 -41.00 24.54 21.75
CA VAL A 33 -40.61 24.57 23.17
C VAL A 33 -40.02 23.24 23.56
N VAL A 34 -39.19 23.22 24.60
CA VAL A 34 -38.57 21.98 25.10
C VAL A 34 -39.04 21.79 26.54
N THR A 35 -39.64 20.65 26.87
CA THR A 35 -40.06 20.31 28.24
C THR A 35 -39.06 19.36 28.89
N LEU A 36 -38.90 19.45 30.20
CA LEU A 36 -38.16 18.46 30.97
C LEU A 36 -39.13 17.35 31.48
N GLY A 37 -38.87 16.07 31.24
CA GLY A 37 -39.71 14.94 31.65
C GLY A 37 -41.10 14.90 31.01
N GLY A 38 -41.37 15.73 29.99
CA GLY A 38 -42.73 15.97 29.50
C GLY A 38 -43.54 16.94 30.37
N ASP A 39 -42.91 17.62 31.33
CA ASP A 39 -43.54 18.63 32.17
C ASP A 39 -43.66 19.97 31.44
N TRP A 40 -44.91 20.36 31.15
CA TRP A 40 -45.27 21.58 30.45
C TRP A 40 -45.21 22.83 31.33
N SER A 41 -45.00 22.69 32.64
CA SER A 41 -44.78 23.81 33.56
C SER A 41 -43.33 24.32 33.53
N HIS A 42 -42.39 23.53 32.99
CA HIS A 42 -40.97 23.86 32.87
C HIS A 42 -40.52 23.94 31.40
N LEU A 43 -41.03 24.96 30.69
CA LEU A 43 -40.69 25.21 29.29
C LEU A 43 -39.29 25.82 29.15
N LEU A 44 -38.44 25.15 28.38
CA LEU A 44 -37.10 25.60 28.03
C LEU A 44 -37.09 26.16 26.60
N CYS A 45 -36.28 27.19 26.39
CA CYS A 45 -36.06 27.75 25.07
C CYS A 45 -35.40 26.74 24.13
N GLY A 46 -36.03 26.46 22.99
CA GLY A 46 -35.52 25.53 21.97
C GLY A 46 -34.18 25.91 21.32
N ARG A 47 -33.57 27.03 21.74
CA ARG A 47 -32.27 27.53 21.27
C ARG A 47 -31.18 27.52 22.34
N CYS A 48 -31.47 27.97 23.56
CA CYS A 48 -30.53 28.09 24.70
C CYS A 48 -30.74 27.03 25.80
N TYR A 49 -31.88 26.32 25.79
CA TYR A 49 -32.37 25.48 26.88
C TYR A 49 -32.46 26.20 28.24
N GLY A 50 -32.52 27.54 28.25
CA GLY A 50 -32.82 28.31 29.46
C GLY A 50 -34.32 28.44 29.68
N GLY A 51 -34.75 28.43 30.94
CA GLY A 51 -36.16 28.60 31.33
C GLY A 51 -36.69 30.03 31.13
N PRO A 52 -38.01 30.25 31.31
CA PRO A 52 -38.64 31.56 31.15
C PRO A 52 -38.38 32.43 32.38
N VAL A 53 -38.20 33.74 32.17
CA VAL A 53 -38.15 34.73 33.27
C VAL A 53 -39.57 35.24 33.52
N GLY A 54 -40.17 34.84 34.64
CA GLY A 54 -41.37 35.47 35.21
C GLY A 54 -42.73 34.96 34.70
N SER A 55 -43.63 34.76 35.67
CA SER A 55 -45.04 34.32 35.62
C SER A 55 -45.28 32.82 35.38
N GLY A 56 -45.55 32.11 36.47
CA GLY A 56 -46.25 30.83 36.42
C GLY A 56 -47.71 31.05 36.02
N LYS A 57 -48.19 30.25 35.06
CA LYS A 57 -49.57 29.81 34.95
C LYS A 57 -49.57 28.49 34.17
N SER A 58 -50.00 27.45 34.86
CA SER A 58 -50.17 26.07 34.38
C SER A 58 -51.15 26.01 33.21
N VAL A 59 -50.81 25.23 32.17
CA VAL A 59 -51.75 24.84 31.11
C VAL A 59 -51.97 23.33 31.21
N ALA A 60 -53.17 22.93 31.65
CA ALA A 60 -53.57 21.53 31.83
C ALA A 60 -54.00 20.86 30.51
N PRO A 61 -53.88 19.52 30.37
CA PRO A 61 -54.27 18.80 29.16
C PRO A 61 -55.72 18.30 29.23
N LEU A 62 -56.50 18.50 28.15
CA LEU A 62 -57.81 17.89 27.95
C LEU A 62 -57.69 16.67 27.02
N ALA A 63 -58.18 15.52 27.49
CA ALA A 63 -58.24 14.26 26.77
C ALA A 63 -59.69 13.75 26.66
N LYS A 64 -59.95 13.00 25.57
CA LYS A 64 -61.09 12.08 25.29
C LYS A 64 -62.46 12.73 24.96
N ALA A 65 -63.35 12.19 24.12
CA ALA A 65 -63.41 10.95 23.33
C ALA A 65 -64.54 10.99 22.25
N ALA A 66 -64.37 10.16 21.23
CA ALA A 66 -65.36 9.32 20.52
C ALA A 66 -66.60 9.88 19.77
N ARG A 67 -66.55 9.65 18.44
CA ARG A 67 -67.57 9.08 17.52
C ARG A 67 -68.89 9.82 17.26
N SER A 68 -69.12 10.19 15.98
CA SER A 68 -70.11 9.52 15.10
C SER A 68 -70.03 10.02 13.63
N SER A 69 -70.21 9.07 12.70
CA SER A 69 -70.68 9.09 11.29
C SER A 69 -70.92 10.44 10.58
N GLU A 70 -70.69 10.65 9.27
CA GLU A 70 -70.54 9.74 8.14
C GLU A 70 -70.04 10.50 6.89
N ARG A 71 -69.36 9.77 5.99
CA ARG A 71 -69.13 10.03 4.56
C ARG A 71 -68.17 11.16 4.14
N ALA A 72 -66.88 10.87 4.30
CA ALA A 72 -65.98 10.84 3.15
C ALA A 72 -65.05 9.63 3.33
N ARG A 73 -65.08 8.69 2.37
CA ARG A 73 -64.25 7.47 2.39
C ARG A 73 -62.78 7.85 2.63
N PRO A 74 -62.11 7.31 3.66
CA PRO A 74 -60.66 7.25 3.63
C PRO A 74 -60.29 6.21 2.58
N GLU A 75 -59.34 6.53 1.70
CA GLU A 75 -58.69 5.54 0.84
C GLU A 75 -57.90 4.57 1.72
N THR A 76 -58.61 3.64 2.37
CA THR A 76 -58.08 2.32 2.69
C THR A 76 -57.97 1.53 1.39
N HIS A 77 -56.81 0.92 1.18
CA HIS A 77 -56.50 0.04 0.08
C HIS A 77 -56.68 0.64 -1.32
N ARG A 78 -55.57 1.17 -1.85
CA ARG A 78 -55.21 0.89 -3.23
C ARG A 78 -53.85 0.22 -3.29
N PRO A 79 -53.71 -0.73 -4.20
CA PRO A 79 -53.14 -2.03 -3.94
C PRO A 79 -51.64 -1.99 -4.21
N ALA A 80 -50.95 -3.07 -3.82
CA ALA A 80 -49.75 -3.46 -4.52
C ALA A 80 -49.95 -3.23 -6.03
N SER A 81 -49.17 -2.34 -6.64
CA SER A 81 -48.81 -2.60 -8.03
C SER A 81 -48.14 -3.97 -7.98
N PRO A 82 -48.68 -4.98 -8.69
CA PRO A 82 -48.29 -6.38 -8.55
C PRO A 82 -46.99 -6.59 -9.32
N LEU A 83 -45.91 -5.94 -8.91
CA LEU A 83 -44.62 -6.10 -9.56
C LEU A 83 -43.60 -6.22 -8.43
N PRO A 84 -43.16 -7.45 -8.12
CA PRO A 84 -42.42 -7.70 -6.90
C PRO A 84 -41.07 -6.97 -6.89
N ARG A 85 -40.52 -6.74 -5.69
CA ARG A 85 -39.12 -6.36 -5.44
C ARG A 85 -38.16 -7.50 -5.83
N ASP A 86 -38.51 -8.23 -6.87
CA ASP A 86 -37.88 -9.46 -7.26
C ASP A 86 -36.76 -9.15 -8.24
N MET A 87 -35.56 -9.58 -7.86
CA MET A 87 -34.37 -9.55 -8.70
C MET A 87 -34.64 -10.20 -10.06
N VAL A 88 -35.45 -11.27 -10.09
CA VAL A 88 -35.83 -11.99 -11.32
C VAL A 88 -36.63 -11.10 -12.26
N TRP A 89 -37.61 -10.38 -11.73
CA TRP A 89 -38.45 -9.50 -12.54
C TRP A 89 -37.67 -8.30 -13.09
N LEU A 90 -36.83 -7.66 -12.27
CA LEU A 90 -35.96 -6.58 -12.73
C LEU A 90 -34.96 -7.07 -13.80
N ALA A 91 -34.44 -8.29 -13.65
CA ALA A 91 -33.55 -8.90 -14.62
C ALA A 91 -34.24 -9.12 -15.97
N ALA A 92 -35.50 -9.56 -15.96
CA ALA A 92 -36.31 -9.72 -17.18
C ALA A 92 -36.52 -8.39 -17.93
N LEU A 93 -36.72 -7.28 -17.20
CA LEU A 93 -36.80 -5.95 -17.81
C LEU A 93 -35.49 -5.51 -18.44
N HIS A 94 -34.36 -5.67 -17.72
CA HIS A 94 -33.04 -5.31 -18.25
C HIS A 94 -32.70 -6.13 -19.48
N ARG A 95 -32.98 -7.44 -19.45
CA ARG A 95 -32.85 -8.33 -20.61
C ARG A 95 -33.70 -7.86 -21.80
N SER A 96 -34.98 -7.58 -21.58
CA SER A 96 -35.89 -7.12 -22.65
C SER A 96 -35.38 -5.86 -23.34
N GLN A 97 -34.83 -4.90 -22.58
CA GLN A 97 -34.23 -3.70 -23.16
C GLN A 97 -32.90 -3.96 -23.87
N ALA A 98 -32.12 -4.96 -23.43
CA ALA A 98 -30.87 -5.34 -24.10
C ALA A 98 -31.16 -6.07 -25.43
N GLU A 99 -32.25 -6.83 -25.49
CA GLU A 99 -32.78 -7.46 -26.70
C GLU A 99 -33.47 -6.46 -27.65
N GLY A 100 -33.55 -5.17 -27.29
CA GLY A 100 -34.20 -4.14 -28.10
C GLY A 100 -35.73 -4.17 -28.11
N LYS A 101 -36.36 -4.91 -27.17
CA LYS A 101 -37.83 -4.93 -27.01
C LYS A 101 -38.32 -3.63 -26.38
N GLN A 102 -39.45 -3.12 -26.87
CA GLN A 102 -40.09 -1.96 -26.27
C GLN A 102 -40.75 -2.36 -24.94
N LEU A 103 -40.32 -1.73 -23.86
CA LEU A 103 -41.01 -1.81 -22.57
C LEU A 103 -42.30 -0.97 -22.60
N SER A 104 -43.31 -1.38 -21.84
CA SER A 104 -44.50 -0.57 -21.62
C SER A 104 -44.17 0.74 -20.90
N PRO A 105 -44.99 1.81 -21.04
CA PRO A 105 -44.73 3.09 -20.37
C PRO A 105 -44.57 2.96 -18.84
N SER A 106 -45.31 2.05 -18.20
CA SER A 106 -45.19 1.76 -16.76
C SER A 106 -43.86 1.09 -16.39
N GLU A 107 -43.37 0.17 -17.23
CA GLU A 107 -42.08 -0.50 -17.03
C GLU A 107 -40.91 0.46 -17.28
N GLN A 108 -41.01 1.34 -18.29
CA GLN A 108 -40.00 2.37 -18.55
C GLN A 108 -39.88 3.36 -17.38
N GLU A 109 -41.00 3.80 -16.81
CA GLU A 109 -41.00 4.68 -15.66
C GLU A 109 -40.37 4.02 -14.44
N LEU A 110 -40.73 2.77 -14.15
CA LEU A 110 -40.15 2.06 -13.01
C LEU A 110 -38.65 1.80 -13.19
N HIS A 111 -38.24 1.39 -14.41
CA HIS A 111 -36.83 1.19 -14.76
C HIS A 111 -36.02 2.47 -14.54
N ARG A 112 -36.52 3.63 -15.00
CA ARG A 112 -35.90 4.94 -14.77
C ARG A 112 -35.79 5.30 -13.29
N ARG A 113 -36.83 5.05 -12.49
CA ARG A 113 -36.83 5.36 -11.04
C ARG A 113 -35.80 4.54 -10.27
N ARG A 114 -35.67 3.26 -10.60
CA ARG A 114 -34.72 2.34 -9.95
C ARG A 114 -33.34 2.35 -10.56
N ALA A 115 -33.12 3.14 -11.63
CA ALA A 115 -31.85 3.23 -12.31
C ALA A 115 -30.74 3.71 -11.37
N GLY A 116 -29.75 2.85 -11.17
CA GLY A 116 -28.63 3.08 -10.26
C GLY A 116 -28.94 2.80 -8.79
N GLU A 117 -30.00 2.07 -8.46
CA GLU A 117 -30.13 1.39 -7.16
C GLU A 117 -29.30 0.09 -7.14
N ALA A 118 -28.84 -0.33 -5.96
CA ALA A 118 -28.08 -1.58 -5.79
C ALA A 118 -28.84 -2.80 -6.34
N ALA A 119 -30.14 -2.89 -6.05
CA ALA A 119 -31.02 -3.96 -6.55
C ALA A 119 -31.11 -3.98 -8.08
N SER A 120 -31.13 -2.82 -8.74
CA SER A 120 -31.16 -2.75 -10.20
C SER A 120 -29.84 -3.21 -10.82
N ILE A 121 -28.69 -2.87 -10.22
CA ILE A 121 -27.37 -3.29 -10.71
C ILE A 121 -27.18 -4.80 -10.53
N ALA A 122 -27.62 -5.33 -9.38
CA ALA A 122 -27.64 -6.76 -9.10
C ALA A 122 -28.54 -7.53 -10.09
N ALA A 123 -29.71 -6.99 -10.43
CA ALA A 123 -30.60 -7.58 -11.42
C ALA A 123 -29.96 -7.65 -12.83
N ILE A 124 -29.14 -6.65 -13.22
CA ILE A 124 -28.36 -6.74 -14.46
C ILE A 124 -27.35 -7.89 -14.40
N ARG A 125 -26.62 -8.04 -13.28
CA ARG A 125 -25.68 -9.18 -13.10
C ARG A 125 -26.40 -10.53 -13.12
N TYR A 126 -27.61 -10.61 -12.56
CA TYR A 126 -28.42 -11.81 -12.62
C TYR A 126 -28.81 -12.15 -14.06
N ALA A 127 -29.31 -11.18 -14.83
CA ALA A 127 -29.65 -11.34 -16.25
C ALA A 127 -28.43 -11.75 -17.10
N GLU A 128 -27.27 -11.12 -16.86
CA GLU A 128 -25.99 -11.47 -17.47
C GLU A 128 -25.63 -12.94 -17.22
N GLY A 129 -25.71 -13.39 -15.96
CA GLY A 129 -25.45 -14.79 -15.59
C GLY A 129 -26.44 -15.77 -16.21
N LEU A 130 -27.72 -15.42 -16.35
CA LEU A 130 -28.69 -16.26 -17.05
C LEU A 130 -28.33 -16.45 -18.54
N LEU A 131 -27.85 -15.40 -19.19
CA LEU A 131 -27.41 -15.48 -20.59
C LEU A 131 -26.09 -16.24 -20.73
N GLU A 132 -25.17 -16.14 -19.77
CA GLU A 132 -23.95 -16.98 -19.73
C GLU A 132 -24.32 -18.49 -19.77
N ILE A 133 -25.39 -18.88 -19.08
CA ILE A 133 -25.91 -20.26 -19.09
C ILE A 133 -26.53 -20.61 -20.44
N GLU A 134 -27.36 -19.71 -21.00
CA GLU A 134 -28.00 -19.94 -22.31
C GLU A 134 -26.97 -20.08 -23.43
N VAL A 135 -25.95 -19.23 -23.44
CA VAL A 135 -24.80 -19.33 -24.35
C VAL A 135 -24.13 -20.69 -24.18
N ARG A 136 -23.85 -21.10 -22.93
CA ARG A 136 -23.18 -22.37 -22.66
C ARG A 136 -24.00 -23.60 -23.10
N ILE A 137 -25.31 -23.58 -22.89
CA ILE A 137 -26.21 -24.65 -23.36
C ILE A 137 -26.27 -24.67 -24.89
N ALA A 138 -26.31 -23.50 -25.54
CA ALA A 138 -26.31 -23.38 -26.99
C ALA A 138 -25.00 -23.86 -27.64
N GLU A 139 -23.85 -23.57 -27.02
CA GLU A 139 -22.53 -24.08 -27.44
C GLU A 139 -22.50 -25.61 -27.41
N LEU A 140 -23.03 -26.23 -26.35
CA LEU A 140 -23.10 -27.69 -26.22
C LEU A 140 -24.07 -28.34 -27.23
N ALA A 141 -25.05 -27.59 -27.72
CA ALA A 141 -25.99 -28.03 -28.75
C ALA A 141 -25.45 -27.89 -30.19
N GLY A 142 -24.27 -27.28 -30.39
CA GLY A 142 -23.52 -27.33 -31.65
C GLY A 142 -24.03 -26.45 -32.80
N GLY A 143 -24.42 -25.19 -32.56
CA GLY A 143 -24.87 -24.30 -33.65
C GLY A 143 -24.74 -22.79 -33.38
N ARG A 144 -25.12 -21.97 -34.38
CA ARG A 144 -25.17 -20.48 -34.33
C ARG A 144 -26.17 -19.89 -33.31
N ALA A 145 -26.85 -20.74 -32.54
CA ALA A 145 -27.85 -20.35 -31.55
C ALA A 145 -27.27 -19.56 -30.35
N ALA A 146 -25.93 -19.51 -30.20
CA ALA A 146 -25.26 -18.76 -29.15
C ALA A 146 -25.03 -17.27 -29.47
N GLU A 147 -25.15 -16.83 -30.73
CA GLU A 147 -24.77 -15.48 -31.17
C GLU A 147 -25.65 -14.38 -30.54
N GLU A 148 -26.98 -14.55 -30.59
CA GLU A 148 -27.94 -13.57 -30.06
C GLU A 148 -27.91 -13.48 -28.51
N PRO A 149 -27.89 -14.60 -27.75
CA PRO A 149 -27.67 -14.55 -26.31
C PRO A 149 -26.32 -13.93 -25.92
N SER A 150 -25.24 -14.19 -26.68
CA SER A 150 -23.92 -13.61 -26.42
C SER A 150 -23.92 -12.09 -26.59
N ARG A 151 -24.55 -11.59 -27.66
CA ARG A 151 -24.65 -10.15 -27.91
C ARG A 151 -25.46 -9.44 -26.83
N THR A 152 -26.56 -10.05 -26.39
CA THR A 152 -27.41 -9.53 -25.31
C THR A 152 -26.66 -9.53 -23.96
N ARG A 153 -25.86 -10.57 -23.69
CA ARG A 153 -25.00 -10.65 -22.50
C ARG A 153 -24.00 -9.49 -22.47
N ASP A 154 -23.32 -9.24 -23.58
CA ASP A 154 -22.28 -8.21 -23.67
C ASP A 154 -22.87 -6.79 -23.49
N GLU A 155 -24.05 -6.53 -24.06
CA GLU A 155 -24.84 -5.31 -23.83
C GLU A 155 -25.19 -5.13 -22.34
N LEU A 156 -25.64 -6.19 -21.66
CA LEU A 156 -25.94 -6.14 -20.22
C LEU A 156 -24.68 -5.94 -19.37
N ALA A 157 -23.56 -6.57 -19.73
CA ALA A 157 -22.29 -6.38 -19.05
C ALA A 157 -21.83 -4.92 -19.12
N LEU A 158 -21.95 -4.28 -20.29
CA LEU A 158 -21.66 -2.85 -20.45
C LEU A 158 -22.58 -1.98 -19.58
N ARG A 159 -23.90 -2.22 -19.62
CA ARG A 159 -24.88 -1.49 -18.81
C ARG A 159 -24.63 -1.65 -17.31
N ARG A 160 -24.17 -2.82 -16.86
CA ARG A 160 -23.79 -3.07 -15.45
C ARG A 160 -22.59 -2.20 -15.05
N VAL A 161 -21.56 -2.14 -15.90
CA VAL A 161 -20.37 -1.31 -15.65
C VAL A 161 -20.76 0.16 -15.53
N GLU A 162 -21.52 0.68 -16.51
CA GLU A 162 -21.99 2.07 -16.47
C GLU A 162 -22.85 2.37 -15.23
N ALA A 163 -23.79 1.48 -14.90
CA ALA A 163 -24.65 1.66 -13.73
C ALA A 163 -23.84 1.63 -12.43
N SER A 164 -22.82 0.78 -12.35
CA SER A 164 -21.89 0.70 -11.20
C SER A 164 -21.03 1.97 -11.08
N GLU A 165 -20.55 2.52 -12.20
CA GLU A 165 -19.80 3.78 -12.21
C GLU A 165 -20.68 4.97 -11.81
N ARG A 166 -21.91 5.06 -12.33
CA ARG A 166 -22.89 6.07 -11.91
C ARG A 166 -23.24 5.94 -10.42
N PHE A 167 -23.37 4.73 -9.90
CA PHE A 167 -23.56 4.48 -8.47
C PHE A 167 -22.39 5.01 -7.64
N ARG A 168 -21.14 4.70 -8.04
CA ARG A 168 -19.92 5.21 -7.40
C ARG A 168 -19.82 6.73 -7.45
N ALA A 169 -20.15 7.35 -8.59
CA ALA A 169 -20.15 8.80 -8.73
C ALA A 169 -21.19 9.48 -7.82
N ARG A 170 -22.44 8.99 -7.80
CA ARG A 170 -23.48 9.47 -6.86
C ARG A 170 -23.05 9.31 -5.41
N ARG A 171 -22.42 8.18 -5.08
CA ARG A 171 -21.85 7.93 -3.75
C ARG A 171 -20.76 8.93 -3.39
N HIS A 172 -19.84 9.23 -4.30
CA HIS A 172 -18.78 10.23 -4.09
C HIS A 172 -19.39 11.59 -3.74
N VAL A 173 -20.34 12.08 -4.55
CA VAL A 173 -21.06 13.34 -4.30
C VAL A 173 -21.78 13.32 -2.95
N ARG A 174 -22.44 12.20 -2.58
CA ARG A 174 -23.10 12.06 -1.27
C ARG A 174 -22.14 12.00 -0.09
N SER A 175 -20.88 11.60 -0.31
CA SER A 175 -19.84 11.51 0.70
C SER A 175 -19.10 12.83 0.94
N GLU A 176 -19.18 13.76 -0.01
CA GLU A 176 -18.64 15.11 0.15
C GLU A 176 -19.38 15.84 1.28
N PRO A 177 -18.65 16.43 2.24
CA PRO A 177 -19.29 17.15 3.33
C PRO A 177 -20.03 18.37 2.78
N ALA A 178 -21.31 18.50 3.15
CA ALA A 178 -22.09 19.70 2.88
C ALA A 178 -21.57 20.87 3.74
N SER A 179 -20.44 21.48 3.36
CA SER A 179 -19.85 22.73 3.92
C SER A 179 -19.72 22.84 5.45
N ALA A 180 -19.92 21.77 6.21
CA ALA A 180 -19.84 21.82 7.66
C ALA A 180 -18.36 21.73 8.05
N ASP A 181 -17.74 22.87 8.32
CA ASP A 181 -16.43 22.94 8.99
C ASP A 181 -16.56 22.17 10.32
N PRO A 182 -16.03 20.93 10.41
CA PRO A 182 -16.03 20.22 11.66
C PRO A 182 -15.10 21.04 12.55
N ARG A 183 -15.61 21.60 13.64
CA ARG A 183 -14.74 22.28 14.61
C ARG A 183 -13.61 21.32 14.94
N PRO A 184 -12.34 21.63 14.58
CA PRO A 184 -11.24 20.75 14.90
C PRO A 184 -11.22 20.57 16.42
N GLU A 185 -10.91 19.34 16.83
CA GLU A 185 -10.67 19.04 18.24
C GLU A 185 -9.64 20.05 18.77
N PRO A 186 -9.86 20.71 19.93
CA PRO A 186 -8.90 21.70 20.41
C PRO A 186 -7.50 21.10 20.51
N LEU A 187 -6.46 21.83 20.08
CA LEU A 187 -5.08 21.35 20.09
C LEU A 187 -4.65 20.79 21.45
N ALA A 188 -5.02 21.49 22.54
CA ALA A 188 -4.75 21.02 23.90
C ALA A 188 -5.41 19.67 24.23
N THR A 189 -6.60 19.39 23.70
CA THR A 189 -7.27 18.09 23.88
C THR A 189 -6.52 16.98 23.14
N GLN A 190 -6.07 17.26 21.91
CA GLN A 190 -5.28 16.31 21.12
C GLN A 190 -3.95 15.98 21.81
N VAL A 191 -3.23 17.01 22.29
CA VAL A 191 -1.95 16.86 23.00
C VAL A 191 -2.13 16.09 24.31
N VAL A 192 -3.14 16.39 25.12
CA VAL A 192 -3.38 15.66 26.38
C VAL A 192 -3.65 14.17 26.11
N ARG A 193 -4.49 13.85 25.11
CA ARG A 193 -4.76 12.45 24.75
C ARG A 193 -3.49 11.71 24.34
N GLU A 194 -2.65 12.37 23.54
CA GLU A 194 -1.37 11.84 23.07
C GLU A 194 -0.39 11.60 24.23
N VAL A 195 -0.31 12.52 25.20
CA VAL A 195 0.65 12.44 26.32
C VAL A 195 0.28 11.37 27.34
N VAL A 196 -0.99 11.30 27.78
CA VAL A 196 -1.38 10.45 28.92
C VAL A 196 -2.07 9.14 28.54
N GLY A 197 -2.46 8.94 27.28
CA GLY A 197 -3.02 7.68 26.77
C GLY A 197 -4.15 7.11 27.64
N SER A 198 -3.86 6.04 28.40
CA SER A 198 -4.83 5.29 29.20
C SER A 198 -5.54 6.13 30.28
N THR A 199 -4.88 7.14 30.86
CA THR A 199 -5.52 8.05 31.83
C THR A 199 -6.58 8.92 31.16
N PHE A 200 -6.37 9.30 29.89
CA PHE A 200 -7.37 10.01 29.10
C PHE A 200 -8.55 9.10 28.78
N ASP A 201 -8.30 7.85 28.41
CA ASP A 201 -9.36 6.88 28.10
C ASP A 201 -10.27 6.63 29.32
N ALA A 202 -9.69 6.50 30.52
CA ALA A 202 -10.46 6.38 31.76
C ALA A 202 -11.31 7.63 32.05
N ALA A 203 -10.76 8.83 31.83
CA ALA A 203 -11.50 10.08 31.98
C ALA A 203 -12.62 10.21 30.95
N LEU A 204 -12.37 9.80 29.70
CA LEU A 204 -13.35 9.77 28.62
C LEU A 204 -14.50 8.82 28.95
N ASP A 205 -14.20 7.60 29.41
CA ASP A 205 -15.20 6.63 29.85
C ASP A 205 -16.10 7.19 30.96
N GLN A 206 -15.51 7.92 31.92
CA GLN A 206 -16.28 8.57 32.97
C GLN A 206 -17.23 9.65 32.42
N VAL A 207 -16.74 10.48 31.47
CA VAL A 207 -17.56 11.50 30.78
C VAL A 207 -18.70 10.84 29.99
N LEU A 208 -18.40 9.77 29.26
CA LEU A 208 -19.38 9.03 28.47
C LEU A 208 -20.46 8.40 29.37
N ARG A 209 -20.08 7.77 30.48
CA ARG A 209 -21.04 7.22 31.47
C ARG A 209 -21.95 8.29 32.05
N ARG A 210 -21.41 9.45 32.46
CA ARG A 210 -22.21 10.58 32.97
C ARG A 210 -23.21 11.08 31.94
N ARG A 211 -22.81 11.11 30.67
CA ARG A 211 -23.65 11.52 29.53
C ARG A 211 -24.54 10.40 28.99
N ARG A 212 -24.47 9.18 29.55
CA ARG A 212 -25.15 7.97 29.06
C ARG A 212 -24.90 7.69 27.58
N LEU A 213 -23.66 7.94 27.13
CA LEU A 213 -23.19 7.67 25.78
C LEU A 213 -22.22 6.49 25.79
N ARG A 214 -22.05 5.83 24.63
CA ARG A 214 -20.96 4.88 24.41
C ARG A 214 -20.03 5.44 23.34
N LEU A 215 -18.75 5.09 23.41
CA LEU A 215 -17.75 5.54 22.45
C LEU A 215 -18.13 5.13 21.01
N VAL A 216 -18.65 3.91 20.84
CA VAL A 216 -19.14 3.38 19.56
C VAL A 216 -20.26 4.21 18.93
N ASP A 217 -21.01 5.00 19.70
CA ASP A 217 -22.07 5.88 19.19
C ASP A 217 -21.52 7.26 18.75
N LEU A 218 -20.25 7.55 19.01
CA LEU A 218 -19.56 8.79 18.63
C LEU A 218 -18.52 8.61 17.52
N GLU A 219 -18.14 7.37 17.22
CA GLU A 219 -17.15 7.02 16.21
C GLU A 219 -17.80 6.58 14.90
N THR A 220 -17.02 6.61 13.82
CA THR A 220 -17.47 6.07 12.53
C THR A 220 -17.44 4.54 12.60
N PRO A 221 -18.56 3.83 12.35
CA PRO A 221 -18.61 2.38 12.48
C PRO A 221 -17.77 1.71 11.37
N THR A 222 -16.90 0.78 11.76
CA THR A 222 -16.18 -0.10 10.84
C THR A 222 -16.93 -1.40 10.59
N THR A 223 -17.69 -1.86 11.58
CA THR A 223 -18.56 -3.04 11.58
C THR A 223 -19.94 -2.71 12.14
N ASP A 224 -20.95 -3.53 11.80
CA ASP A 224 -22.34 -3.34 12.21
C ASP A 224 -22.90 -1.94 11.89
N VAL A 225 -22.58 -1.46 10.68
CA VAL A 225 -22.94 -0.11 10.21
C VAL A 225 -24.46 0.05 10.18
N TRP A 226 -25.20 -1.02 9.85
CA TRP A 226 -26.65 -1.01 9.86
C TRP A 226 -27.21 -0.70 11.26
N THR A 227 -26.75 -1.40 12.30
CA THR A 227 -27.27 -1.15 13.66
C THR A 227 -26.85 0.22 14.17
N TRP A 228 -25.63 0.65 13.84
CA TRP A 228 -25.17 2.00 14.15
C TRP A 228 -26.11 3.05 13.53
N LEU A 229 -26.40 2.96 12.23
CA LEU A 229 -27.31 3.87 11.53
C LEU A 229 -28.69 3.93 12.19
N ARG A 230 -29.26 2.77 12.52
CA ARG A 230 -30.58 2.70 13.16
C ARG A 230 -30.62 3.40 14.52
N ARG A 231 -29.53 3.36 15.30
CA ARG A 231 -29.46 4.11 16.57
C ARG A 231 -29.47 5.63 16.34
N HIS A 232 -29.00 6.11 15.20
CA HIS A 232 -28.91 7.55 14.89
C HIS A 232 -30.13 8.12 14.13
N GLU A 233 -30.94 7.30 13.47
CA GLU A 233 -32.00 7.75 12.54
C GLU A 233 -33.36 8.12 13.20
N LYS A 234 -33.53 7.99 14.52
CA LYS A 234 -34.77 8.37 15.26
C LYS A 234 -36.08 7.69 14.80
N GLU A 235 -36.06 6.78 13.83
CA GLU A 235 -37.21 5.97 13.47
C GLU A 235 -37.47 4.92 14.56
N VAL A 236 -38.75 4.73 14.93
CA VAL A 236 -39.18 3.58 15.74
C VAL A 236 -38.81 2.34 14.93
N THR A 237 -37.72 1.69 15.33
CA THR A 237 -37.23 0.52 14.62
C THR A 237 -38.20 -0.62 14.91
N PRO A 238 -38.90 -1.20 13.92
CA PRO A 238 -39.61 -2.45 14.14
C PRO A 238 -38.59 -3.49 14.62
N GLU A 239 -38.95 -4.29 15.62
CA GLU A 239 -38.05 -5.34 16.09
C GLU A 239 -37.59 -6.20 14.90
N LEU A 240 -36.28 -6.44 14.80
CA LEU A 240 -35.75 -7.33 13.79
C LEU A 240 -36.42 -8.71 13.95
N PRO A 241 -36.90 -9.34 12.85
CA PRO A 241 -37.38 -10.71 12.88
C PRO A 241 -36.34 -11.64 13.53
N ALA A 242 -36.81 -12.65 14.26
CA ALA A 242 -35.95 -13.59 14.98
C ALA A 242 -34.92 -14.25 14.04
N GLU A 243 -35.35 -14.56 12.82
CA GLU A 243 -34.51 -15.15 11.77
C GLU A 243 -33.36 -14.22 11.35
N VAL A 244 -33.66 -12.95 11.08
CA VAL A 244 -32.65 -11.94 10.74
C VAL A 244 -31.66 -11.75 11.90
N LYS A 245 -32.14 -11.79 13.16
CA LYS A 245 -31.26 -11.74 14.35
C LYS A 245 -30.34 -12.96 14.42
N ARG A 246 -30.82 -14.16 14.05
CA ARG A 246 -30.00 -15.38 14.00
C ARG A 246 -28.93 -15.28 12.91
N LEU A 247 -29.34 -14.96 11.68
CA LEU A 247 -28.44 -14.87 10.52
C LEU A 247 -27.28 -13.89 10.75
N ARG A 248 -27.54 -12.75 11.41
CA ARG A 248 -26.50 -11.77 11.75
C ARG A 248 -25.44 -12.27 12.71
N LYS A 249 -25.75 -13.29 13.53
CA LYS A 249 -24.85 -13.85 14.55
C LYS A 249 -24.10 -15.09 14.09
N LEU A 250 -24.39 -15.60 12.89
CA LEU A 250 -23.68 -16.76 12.35
C LEU A 250 -22.21 -16.44 12.10
N SER A 251 -21.36 -17.47 12.19
CA SER A 251 -19.99 -17.38 11.69
C SER A 251 -20.01 -17.23 10.17
N GLN A 252 -18.93 -16.72 9.58
CA GLN A 252 -18.82 -16.61 8.11
C GLN A 252 -19.02 -17.96 7.42
N ALA A 253 -18.43 -19.03 7.96
CA ALA A 253 -18.59 -20.37 7.40
C ALA A 253 -20.04 -20.89 7.49
N ASP A 254 -20.74 -20.65 8.59
CA ASP A 254 -22.14 -21.08 8.74
C ASP A 254 -23.07 -20.25 7.84
N PHE A 255 -22.81 -18.94 7.75
CA PHE A 255 -23.56 -18.06 6.88
C PHE A 255 -23.36 -18.42 5.39
N THR A 256 -22.13 -18.71 4.96
CA THR A 256 -21.85 -19.19 3.60
C THR A 256 -22.67 -20.44 3.27
N ARG A 257 -22.72 -21.42 4.19
CA ARG A 257 -23.53 -22.64 3.98
C ARG A 257 -25.02 -22.34 3.84
N GLU A 258 -25.58 -21.47 4.68
CA GLU A 258 -26.99 -21.07 4.60
C GLU A 258 -27.29 -20.29 3.31
N ALA A 259 -26.41 -19.37 2.92
CA ALA A 259 -26.53 -18.59 1.70
C ALA A 259 -26.42 -19.47 0.44
N VAL A 260 -25.48 -20.41 0.40
CA VAL A 260 -25.34 -21.39 -0.69
C VAL A 260 -26.56 -22.32 -0.72
N ALA A 261 -27.10 -22.74 0.42
CA ALA A 261 -28.33 -23.52 0.46
C ALA A 261 -29.52 -22.74 -0.10
N ASP A 262 -29.67 -21.46 0.26
CA ASP A 262 -30.77 -20.60 -0.18
C ASP A 262 -30.77 -20.34 -1.70
N VAL A 263 -29.62 -20.03 -2.29
CA VAL A 263 -29.52 -19.79 -3.76
C VAL A 263 -29.79 -21.05 -4.58
N ASN A 264 -29.65 -22.23 -3.97
CA ASN A 264 -29.97 -23.54 -4.56
C ASN A 264 -31.44 -23.97 -4.36
N ARG A 265 -32.23 -23.29 -3.50
CA ARG A 265 -33.66 -23.58 -3.29
C ARG A 265 -34.54 -22.88 -4.33
N TRP A 266 -35.75 -23.42 -4.50
CA TRP A 266 -36.82 -22.77 -5.29
C TRP A 266 -37.59 -21.70 -4.51
N GLN A 267 -37.74 -21.89 -3.19
CA GLN A 267 -38.32 -20.89 -2.28
C GLN A 267 -37.20 -20.29 -1.45
N HIS A 268 -36.99 -18.99 -1.62
CA HIS A 268 -35.92 -18.25 -0.97
C HIS A 268 -36.37 -17.71 0.38
N ASP A 269 -35.45 -17.65 1.34
CA ASP A 269 -35.67 -17.03 2.65
C ASP A 269 -35.65 -15.50 2.52
N GLU A 270 -36.79 -14.85 2.73
CA GLU A 270 -36.90 -13.39 2.72
C GLU A 270 -35.99 -12.72 3.76
N SER A 271 -35.60 -13.43 4.82
CA SER A 271 -34.69 -12.95 5.86
C SER A 271 -33.27 -12.74 5.34
N LEU A 272 -32.83 -13.51 4.34
CA LEU A 272 -31.53 -13.35 3.68
C LEU A 272 -31.50 -12.15 2.74
N ALA A 273 -32.66 -11.64 2.30
CA ALA A 273 -32.76 -10.41 1.53
C ALA A 273 -32.85 -9.14 2.40
N HIS A 274 -32.86 -9.28 3.73
CA HIS A 274 -33.02 -8.15 4.64
C HIS A 274 -31.74 -7.26 4.66
N PRO A 275 -31.85 -5.92 4.62
CA PRO A 275 -30.68 -5.03 4.61
C PRO A 275 -29.72 -5.22 5.78
N ALA A 276 -30.21 -5.70 6.92
CA ALA A 276 -29.40 -5.94 8.12
C ALA A 276 -28.44 -7.13 8.00
N VAL A 277 -28.59 -8.02 7.00
CA VAL A 277 -27.65 -9.10 6.71
C VAL A 277 -26.70 -8.78 5.54
N ALA A 278 -26.80 -7.58 4.95
CA ALA A 278 -25.95 -7.18 3.82
C ALA A 278 -24.45 -7.23 4.15
N GLU A 279 -24.05 -6.93 5.40
CA GLU A 279 -22.64 -7.06 5.80
C GLU A 279 -22.15 -8.51 5.84
N GLN A 280 -23.01 -9.46 6.24
CA GLN A 280 -22.66 -10.88 6.23
C GLN A 280 -22.50 -11.40 4.79
N TRP A 281 -23.43 -11.05 3.90
CA TRP A 281 -23.31 -11.32 2.47
C TRP A 281 -22.05 -10.72 1.85
N ALA A 282 -21.74 -9.45 2.16
CA ALA A 282 -20.56 -8.79 1.62
C ALA A 282 -19.25 -9.38 2.16
N ALA A 283 -19.23 -9.83 3.43
CA ALA A 283 -18.07 -10.48 4.04
C ALA A 283 -17.79 -11.88 3.48
N CYS A 284 -18.85 -12.62 3.12
CA CYS A 284 -18.76 -13.99 2.61
C CYS A 284 -18.83 -14.07 1.08
N ALA A 285 -18.83 -12.93 0.37
CA ALA A 285 -19.14 -12.86 -1.05
C ALA A 285 -18.22 -13.74 -1.91
N ASP A 286 -16.91 -13.68 -1.68
CA ASP A 286 -15.92 -14.41 -2.46
C ASP A 286 -16.08 -15.93 -2.27
N ASP A 287 -16.35 -16.39 -1.04
CA ASP A 287 -16.55 -17.80 -0.72
C ASP A 287 -17.85 -18.34 -1.34
N ILE A 288 -18.96 -17.61 -1.23
CA ILE A 288 -20.26 -17.99 -1.79
C ILE A 288 -20.18 -18.06 -3.32
N VAL A 289 -19.55 -17.07 -3.97
CA VAL A 289 -19.36 -17.05 -5.43
C VAL A 289 -18.45 -18.19 -5.86
N ALA A 290 -17.33 -18.44 -5.17
CA ALA A 290 -16.41 -19.51 -5.52
C ALA A 290 -17.01 -20.91 -5.31
N GLU A 291 -17.85 -21.11 -4.29
CA GLU A 291 -18.54 -22.39 -4.06
C GLU A 291 -19.59 -22.67 -5.14
N THR A 292 -20.43 -21.69 -5.46
CA THR A 292 -21.44 -21.83 -6.52
C THR A 292 -20.83 -21.94 -7.91
N GLU A 293 -19.72 -21.22 -8.17
CA GLU A 293 -18.97 -21.33 -9.43
C GLU A 293 -18.34 -22.71 -9.59
N ARG A 294 -17.76 -23.28 -8.53
CA ARG A 294 -17.24 -24.66 -8.54
C ARG A 294 -18.34 -25.66 -8.85
N ALA A 295 -19.53 -25.51 -8.25
CA ALA A 295 -20.69 -26.35 -8.55
C ALA A 295 -21.18 -26.20 -10.00
N TYR A 296 -21.17 -24.99 -10.54
CA TYR A 296 -21.52 -24.74 -11.94
C TYR A 296 -20.50 -25.36 -12.92
N ARG A 297 -19.20 -25.16 -12.68
CA ARG A 297 -18.12 -25.69 -13.53
C ARG A 297 -17.92 -27.20 -13.41
N SER A 298 -18.32 -27.82 -12.30
CA SER A 298 -18.17 -29.27 -12.08
C SER A 298 -19.14 -30.11 -12.91
N ILE A 299 -20.19 -29.51 -13.46
CA ILE A 299 -21.10 -30.16 -14.41
C ILE A 299 -20.34 -30.33 -15.74
N ARG A 300 -19.63 -31.45 -15.86
CA ARG A 300 -18.80 -31.83 -17.01
C ARG A 300 -19.54 -31.68 -18.34
N ALA A 301 -18.82 -31.19 -19.33
CA ALA A 301 -19.19 -31.20 -20.75
C ALA A 301 -19.19 -32.60 -21.40
N ASP A 302 -19.30 -33.69 -20.63
CA ASP A 302 -19.55 -35.05 -21.13
C ASP A 302 -19.85 -36.05 -19.99
N PRO A 303 -20.92 -36.85 -20.09
CA PRO A 303 -21.00 -38.16 -19.44
C PRO A 303 -20.98 -39.30 -20.49
N PRO A 304 -20.26 -40.41 -20.25
CA PRO A 304 -20.45 -41.63 -21.02
C PRO A 304 -21.88 -42.13 -20.77
N GLY A 305 -22.77 -41.95 -21.75
CA GLY A 305 -24.11 -42.56 -21.76
C GLY A 305 -25.27 -41.78 -21.12
N GLY A 306 -25.09 -40.50 -20.73
CA GLY A 306 -26.21 -39.67 -20.23
C GLY A 306 -26.93 -38.93 -21.36
N ARG A 307 -28.28 -38.97 -21.40
CA ARG A 307 -29.08 -38.26 -22.43
C ARG A 307 -28.84 -36.75 -22.29
N GLY A 308 -28.47 -36.03 -23.35
CA GLY A 308 -28.09 -34.60 -23.31
C GLY A 308 -29.09 -33.62 -22.64
N LYS A 309 -30.35 -34.02 -22.43
CA LYS A 309 -31.35 -33.26 -21.67
C LYS A 309 -31.01 -33.16 -20.17
N ASP A 310 -30.37 -34.16 -19.59
CA ASP A 310 -30.05 -34.20 -18.15
C ASP A 310 -28.88 -33.25 -17.82
N VAL A 311 -27.91 -33.15 -18.74
CA VAL A 311 -26.77 -32.22 -18.64
C VAL A 311 -27.23 -30.77 -18.75
N ALA A 312 -28.08 -30.45 -19.73
CA ALA A 312 -28.62 -29.09 -19.89
C ALA A 312 -29.47 -28.65 -18.68
N THR A 313 -30.23 -29.58 -18.08
CA THR A 313 -31.02 -29.31 -16.87
C THR A 313 -30.12 -29.06 -15.67
N GLY A 314 -29.05 -29.86 -15.51
CA GLY A 314 -28.04 -29.65 -14.47
C GLY A 314 -27.34 -28.30 -14.59
N LEU A 315 -26.85 -27.98 -15.80
CA LEU A 315 -26.19 -26.69 -16.09
C LEU A 315 -27.11 -25.51 -15.80
N ARG A 316 -28.40 -25.62 -16.17
CA ARG A 316 -29.38 -24.57 -15.88
C ARG A 316 -29.53 -24.36 -14.37
N ARG A 317 -29.73 -25.44 -13.61
CA ARG A 317 -29.92 -25.33 -12.15
C ARG A 317 -28.70 -24.75 -11.42
N ALA A 318 -27.51 -25.30 -11.68
CA ALA A 318 -26.29 -24.82 -11.00
C ALA A 318 -25.86 -23.43 -11.47
N GLY A 319 -26.04 -23.15 -12.76
CA GLY A 319 -25.78 -21.82 -13.32
C GLY A 319 -26.72 -20.76 -12.75
N GLU A 320 -28.01 -21.06 -12.63
CA GLU A 320 -28.99 -20.14 -12.04
C GLU A 320 -28.66 -19.84 -10.57
N ALA A 321 -28.23 -20.86 -9.82
CA ALA A 321 -27.77 -20.69 -8.44
C ALA A 321 -26.52 -19.78 -8.38
N HIS A 322 -25.55 -19.98 -9.26
CA HIS A 322 -24.37 -19.12 -9.37
C HIS A 322 -24.71 -17.67 -9.79
N ALA A 323 -25.63 -17.50 -10.72
CA ALA A 323 -26.11 -16.17 -11.15
C ALA A 323 -26.81 -15.45 -9.99
N ARG A 324 -27.69 -16.14 -9.24
CA ARG A 324 -28.35 -15.60 -8.03
C ARG A 324 -27.32 -15.21 -6.96
N ALA A 325 -26.38 -16.10 -6.65
CA ALA A 325 -25.32 -15.84 -5.69
C ALA A 325 -24.48 -14.61 -6.07
N SER A 326 -24.02 -14.55 -7.32
CA SER A 326 -23.26 -13.41 -7.84
C SER A 326 -24.02 -12.09 -7.73
N ALA A 327 -25.31 -12.10 -8.07
CA ALA A 327 -26.15 -10.91 -7.99
C ALA A 327 -26.41 -10.46 -6.54
N ARG A 328 -26.73 -11.39 -5.62
CA ARG A 328 -26.94 -11.08 -4.20
C ARG A 328 -25.68 -10.56 -3.51
N CYS A 329 -24.53 -11.14 -3.82
CA CYS A 329 -23.25 -10.65 -3.30
C CYS A 329 -22.95 -9.24 -3.79
N LEU A 330 -23.17 -8.96 -5.08
CA LEU A 330 -23.01 -7.61 -5.64
C LEU A 330 -23.99 -6.61 -5.02
N GLU A 331 -25.25 -6.98 -4.85
CA GLU A 331 -26.27 -6.16 -4.19
C GLU A 331 -25.81 -5.76 -2.78
N ALA A 332 -25.40 -6.76 -1.99
CA ALA A 332 -24.95 -6.57 -0.62
C ALA A 332 -23.72 -5.67 -0.52
N GLN A 333 -22.71 -5.86 -1.38
CA GLN A 333 -21.53 -5.01 -1.43
C GLN A 333 -21.90 -3.54 -1.72
N LEU A 334 -22.80 -3.29 -2.67
CA LEU A 334 -23.28 -1.95 -3.00
C LEU A 334 -24.13 -1.35 -1.85
N MET A 335 -24.96 -2.15 -1.19
CA MET A 335 -25.73 -1.71 -0.02
C MET A 335 -24.83 -1.31 1.15
N VAL A 336 -23.82 -2.12 1.51
CA VAL A 336 -22.84 -1.80 2.56
C VAL A 336 -22.08 -0.51 2.21
N GLN A 337 -21.78 -0.29 0.93
CA GLN A 337 -21.18 0.95 0.48
C GLN A 337 -22.11 2.17 0.71
N ASP A 338 -23.41 2.07 0.45
CA ASP A 338 -24.34 3.18 0.71
C ASP A 338 -24.51 3.42 2.22
N LEU A 339 -24.67 2.36 3.01
CA LEU A 339 -24.75 2.42 4.48
C LEU A 339 -23.53 3.15 5.07
N ARG A 340 -22.31 2.83 4.61
CA ARG A 340 -21.08 3.52 5.08
C ARG A 340 -21.06 5.01 4.75
N VAL A 341 -21.60 5.41 3.60
CA VAL A 341 -21.72 6.84 3.25
C VAL A 341 -22.76 7.54 4.13
N GLN A 342 -23.90 6.91 4.36
CA GLN A 342 -24.90 7.42 5.30
C GLN A 342 -24.29 7.59 6.71
N ALA A 343 -23.51 6.61 7.17
CA ALA A 343 -22.88 6.65 8.48
C ALA A 343 -21.85 7.77 8.58
N THR A 344 -21.02 7.92 7.54
CA THR A 344 -20.05 9.02 7.42
C THR A 344 -20.75 10.38 7.44
N ARG A 345 -21.90 10.51 6.76
CA ARG A 345 -22.68 11.75 6.74
C ARG A 345 -23.24 12.11 8.11
N ILE A 346 -23.77 11.14 8.86
CA ILE A 346 -24.25 11.34 10.22
C ILE A 346 -23.07 11.68 11.15
N HIS A 347 -21.95 10.97 11.05
CA HIS A 347 -20.74 11.24 11.83
C HIS A 347 -20.19 12.66 11.60
N ARG A 348 -20.18 13.12 10.34
CA ARG A 348 -19.78 14.47 9.94
C ARG A 348 -20.85 15.53 10.19
N ALA A 349 -22.05 15.16 10.62
CA ALA A 349 -23.08 16.13 10.94
C ALA A 349 -22.63 16.97 12.14
N ARG A 350 -22.79 18.30 12.02
CA ARG A 350 -22.33 19.28 13.03
C ARG A 350 -22.74 18.93 14.47
N GLY A 351 -23.90 18.31 14.65
CA GLY A 351 -24.39 17.87 15.96
C GLY A 351 -23.51 16.79 16.59
N LEU A 352 -23.23 15.71 15.86
CA LEU A 352 -22.45 14.58 16.37
C LEU A 352 -20.97 14.94 16.48
N SER A 353 -20.41 15.64 15.49
CA SER A 353 -19.01 16.11 15.56
C SER A 353 -18.79 17.06 16.75
N LYS A 354 -19.76 17.94 17.04
CA LYS A 354 -19.70 18.80 18.24
C LYS A 354 -19.82 17.98 19.52
N LEU A 355 -20.75 17.02 19.59
CA LEU A 355 -20.91 16.17 20.77
C LEU A 355 -19.62 15.40 21.09
N ARG A 356 -18.98 14.83 20.06
CA ARG A 356 -17.68 14.17 20.19
C ARG A 356 -16.61 15.13 20.72
N ALA A 357 -16.46 16.31 20.10
CA ALA A 357 -15.49 17.31 20.53
C ALA A 357 -15.74 17.79 21.98
N ASP A 358 -17.00 17.96 22.38
CA ASP A 358 -17.38 18.35 23.74
C ASP A 358 -17.01 17.27 24.77
N CYS A 359 -17.22 15.98 24.45
CA CYS A 359 -16.85 14.86 25.33
C CYS A 359 -15.33 14.77 25.49
N LEU A 360 -14.58 14.85 24.39
CA LEU A 360 -13.12 14.81 24.41
C LEU A 360 -12.53 16.01 25.18
N ALA A 361 -13.08 17.21 24.95
CA ALA A 361 -12.64 18.40 25.67
C ALA A 361 -12.96 18.32 27.18
N GLU A 362 -14.07 17.68 27.57
CA GLU A 362 -14.39 17.44 28.98
C GLU A 362 -13.44 16.43 29.61
N ALA A 363 -13.08 15.35 28.90
CA ALA A 363 -12.10 14.38 29.35
C ALA A 363 -10.72 15.03 29.56
N ALA A 364 -10.26 15.82 28.58
CA ALA A 364 -9.00 16.58 28.70
C ALA A 364 -9.02 17.54 29.88
N ARG A 365 -10.13 18.25 30.13
CA ARG A 365 -10.27 19.13 31.30
C ARG A 365 -10.22 18.36 32.61
N ALA A 366 -10.82 17.17 32.68
CA ALA A 366 -10.78 16.33 33.87
C ALA A 366 -9.35 15.87 34.18
N VAL A 367 -8.61 15.40 33.17
CA VAL A 367 -7.19 15.02 33.31
C VAL A 367 -6.36 16.21 33.78
N ARG A 368 -6.46 17.36 33.09
CA ARG A 368 -5.72 18.58 33.43
C ARG A 368 -6.08 19.17 34.79
N LYS A 369 -7.28 18.90 35.32
CA LYS A 369 -7.67 19.33 36.66
C LYS A 369 -7.04 18.46 37.74
N ASN A 370 -6.85 17.17 37.44
CA ASN A 370 -6.24 16.22 38.37
C ASN A 370 -4.70 16.29 38.35
N ASP A 371 -4.11 16.81 37.28
CA ASP A 371 -2.66 16.98 37.12
C ASP A 371 -2.34 18.42 36.66
N SER A 372 -2.05 19.29 37.62
CA SER A 372 -1.75 20.72 37.39
C SER A 372 -0.42 20.95 36.68
N ASP A 373 0.54 20.03 36.85
CA ASP A 373 1.87 20.14 36.26
C ASP A 373 1.78 19.80 34.77
N LEU A 374 1.09 18.72 34.42
CA LEU A 374 0.72 18.40 33.04
C LEU A 374 0.00 19.57 32.37
N ALA A 375 -0.99 20.17 33.04
CA ALA A 375 -1.73 21.30 32.49
C ALA A 375 -0.81 22.50 32.15
N THR A 376 0.13 22.81 33.05
CA THR A 376 1.10 23.90 32.87
C THR A 376 2.08 23.59 31.73
N HIS A 377 2.60 22.37 31.66
CA HIS A 377 3.54 21.97 30.62
C HIS A 377 2.87 21.92 29.23
N VAL A 378 1.62 21.46 29.14
CA VAL A 378 0.84 21.46 27.89
C VAL A 378 0.62 22.89 27.38
N ASP A 379 0.13 23.80 28.22
CA ASP A 379 -0.14 25.17 27.80
C ASP A 379 1.15 25.89 27.37
N ARG A 380 2.26 25.68 28.10
CA ARG A 380 3.56 26.24 27.76
C ARG A 380 4.13 25.69 26.45
N ALA A 381 4.05 24.37 26.23
CA ALA A 381 4.54 23.75 25.00
C ALA A 381 3.73 24.20 23.78
N ILE A 382 2.42 24.37 23.91
CA ILE A 382 1.56 24.91 22.85
C ILE A 382 1.98 26.35 22.50
N GLU A 383 2.19 27.19 23.51
CA GLU A 383 2.58 28.60 23.32
C GLU A 383 3.95 28.73 22.63
N GLU A 384 4.94 27.96 23.07
CA GLU A 384 6.29 27.95 22.47
C GLU A 384 6.25 27.43 21.02
N HIS A 385 5.52 26.34 20.78
CA HIS A 385 5.36 25.80 19.43
C HIS A 385 4.67 26.82 18.50
N ARG A 386 3.64 27.53 18.97
CA ARG A 386 2.95 28.57 18.18
C ARG A 386 3.86 29.74 17.77
N ARG A 387 4.88 30.06 18.57
CA ARG A 387 5.84 31.14 18.24
C ARG A 387 6.73 30.76 17.06
N GLY A 388 7.18 29.52 16.99
CA GLY A 388 8.06 28.99 15.94
C GLY A 388 7.35 28.31 14.76
N CYS A 389 6.05 28.00 14.88
CA CYS A 389 5.32 27.25 13.84
C CYS A 389 5.13 28.11 12.57
N PRO A 390 5.60 27.64 11.39
CA PRO A 390 5.41 28.36 10.12
C PRO A 390 3.93 28.41 9.69
N GLN A 391 3.05 27.61 10.30
CA GLN A 391 1.63 27.52 9.95
C GLN A 391 0.71 27.97 11.10
N ARG A 392 1.02 29.11 11.71
CA ARG A 392 0.36 29.69 12.92
C ARG A 392 -1.18 29.61 12.98
N ARG A 393 -1.88 29.60 11.84
CA ARG A 393 -3.36 29.60 11.77
C ARG A 393 -3.99 28.20 11.69
N ASP A 394 -3.25 27.19 11.26
CA ASP A 394 -3.78 25.81 11.05
C ASP A 394 -3.06 24.77 11.93
N CYS A 395 -2.25 25.21 12.90
CA CYS A 395 -1.51 24.34 13.82
C CYS A 395 -2.41 23.31 14.54
N ASP A 396 -3.63 23.69 14.90
CA ASP A 396 -4.60 22.81 15.57
C ASP A 396 -5.11 21.64 14.68
N ARG A 397 -4.80 21.65 13.38
CA ARG A 397 -5.25 20.66 12.39
C ARG A 397 -4.13 19.73 11.89
N GLN A 398 -2.88 19.94 12.30
CA GLN A 398 -1.73 19.19 11.80
C GLN A 398 -1.26 18.13 12.80
N ALA A 399 -1.22 16.88 12.35
CA ALA A 399 -0.75 15.76 13.17
C ALA A 399 0.69 15.97 13.67
N ASP A 400 1.56 16.52 12.82
CA ASP A 400 2.96 16.79 13.15
C ASP A 400 3.11 17.81 14.30
N CYS A 401 2.23 18.81 14.37
CA CYS A 401 2.21 19.78 15.47
C CYS A 401 1.83 19.11 16.79
N VAL A 402 0.82 18.22 16.79
CA VAL A 402 0.37 17.51 17.99
C VAL A 402 1.50 16.64 18.55
N SER A 403 2.15 15.84 17.69
CA SER A 403 3.24 14.95 18.10
C SER A 403 4.43 15.73 18.67
N SER A 404 4.85 16.81 17.99
CA SER A 404 5.95 17.68 18.44
C SER A 404 5.66 18.29 19.82
N ILE A 405 4.45 18.80 20.04
CA ILE A 405 4.06 19.38 21.32
C ILE A 405 3.97 18.29 22.40
N ALA A 406 3.39 17.13 22.09
CA ALA A 406 3.28 16.02 23.04
C ALA A 406 4.65 15.50 23.49
N GLU A 407 5.63 15.39 22.59
CA GLU A 407 7.01 15.04 22.93
C GLU A 407 7.65 16.08 23.87
N ALA A 408 7.48 17.37 23.59
CA ALA A 408 7.98 18.43 24.46
C ALA A 408 7.36 18.38 25.87
N VAL A 409 6.09 18.01 25.98
CA VAL A 409 5.40 17.81 27.26
C VAL A 409 5.95 16.57 28.00
N ARG A 410 6.06 15.42 27.31
CA ARG A 410 6.61 14.18 27.91
C ARG A 410 8.03 14.39 28.42
N PHE A 411 8.87 15.08 27.66
CA PHE A 411 10.24 15.42 28.07
C PHE A 411 10.28 16.23 29.37
N ARG A 412 9.37 17.19 29.54
CA ARG A 412 9.31 18.05 30.73
C ARG A 412 8.79 17.32 31.96
N LEU A 413 7.78 16.47 31.78
CA LEU A 413 7.26 15.65 32.88
C LEU A 413 8.34 14.69 33.40
N ALA A 414 9.13 14.09 32.51
CA ALA A 414 10.24 13.23 32.89
C ALA A 414 11.39 13.95 33.61
N ALA A 415 11.53 15.28 33.44
CA ALA A 415 12.58 16.07 34.09
C ALA A 415 12.26 16.45 35.55
N VAL A 416 11.01 16.29 35.99
CA VAL A 416 10.55 16.68 37.35
C VAL A 416 10.70 15.54 38.38
N GLU A 417 10.85 14.28 37.95
CA GLU A 417 10.84 13.10 38.84
C GLU A 417 12.16 12.80 39.60
N LEU A 418 13.16 13.70 39.63
CA LEU A 418 14.38 13.53 40.43
C LEU A 418 14.49 14.59 41.54
N PRO A 419 14.18 14.26 42.81
CA PRO A 419 14.50 15.12 43.94
C PRO A 419 16.01 15.20 44.12
N GLY A 420 16.53 16.41 44.21
CA GLY A 420 17.95 16.66 44.44
C GLY A 420 18.42 16.22 45.81
N THR A 421 19.56 15.52 45.84
CA THR A 421 20.53 15.55 46.95
C THR A 421 21.94 15.34 46.39
N ALA A 422 22.88 16.09 46.97
CA ALA A 422 24.29 16.23 46.63
C ALA A 422 25.10 14.90 46.54
N PRO A 423 26.28 14.90 45.89
CA PRO A 423 27.04 13.69 45.63
C PRO A 423 27.81 13.24 46.88
N LEU A 424 27.34 12.19 47.53
CA LEU A 424 28.17 11.36 48.40
C LEU A 424 28.49 10.07 47.65
N ALA A 425 29.76 9.92 47.29
CA ALA A 425 30.30 8.70 46.70
C ALA A 425 30.08 7.50 47.66
N PRO A 426 29.56 6.35 47.17
CA PRO A 426 29.64 5.11 47.91
C PRO A 426 30.84 4.29 47.43
N ARG A 427 31.67 3.89 48.40
CA ARG A 427 32.64 2.79 48.29
C ARG A 427 31.91 1.45 48.11
N PRO A 428 32.56 0.43 47.51
CA PRO A 428 31.93 -0.83 47.17
C PRO A 428 31.65 -1.64 48.44
N GLY A 429 30.38 -1.98 48.66
CA GLY A 429 29.92 -2.84 49.73
C GLY A 429 28.90 -3.84 49.18
N VAL A 430 29.25 -5.11 49.27
CA VAL A 430 28.47 -6.28 48.88
C VAL A 430 27.14 -6.31 49.64
N VAL A 431 26.02 -6.43 48.91
CA VAL A 431 24.77 -7.01 49.42
C VAL A 431 24.19 -7.90 48.32
N GLU A 432 24.15 -9.18 48.62
CA GLU A 432 23.47 -10.23 47.86
C GLU A 432 21.95 -10.06 47.91
N GLY A 433 21.26 -10.44 46.83
CA GLY A 433 19.90 -10.97 46.91
C GLY A 433 18.76 -10.04 46.49
N ALA A 434 18.64 -9.77 45.20
CA ALA A 434 17.33 -9.64 44.54
C ALA A 434 17.44 -10.35 43.18
N PRO A 435 16.43 -11.14 42.76
CA PRO A 435 16.56 -12.03 41.61
C PRO A 435 16.83 -11.18 40.38
N SER A 436 17.99 -11.39 39.78
CA SER A 436 18.29 -10.96 38.42
C SER A 436 17.11 -11.39 37.55
N ALA A 437 16.29 -10.43 37.14
CA ALA A 437 15.56 -10.59 35.90
C ALA A 437 16.65 -10.79 34.85
N GLU A 438 16.90 -12.04 34.50
CA GLU A 438 17.62 -12.40 33.28
C GLU A 438 16.89 -11.69 32.15
N LEU A 439 17.37 -10.49 31.83
CA LEU A 439 17.04 -9.76 30.63
C LEU A 439 17.38 -10.70 29.49
N ALA A 440 16.34 -11.30 28.91
CA ALA A 440 16.45 -12.20 27.79
C ALA A 440 17.42 -11.59 26.77
N PRO A 441 18.51 -12.29 26.39
CA PRO A 441 19.39 -11.80 25.35
C PRO A 441 18.55 -11.57 24.09
N CYS A 442 18.74 -10.43 23.42
CA CYS A 442 18.05 -10.17 22.16
C CYS A 442 18.25 -11.39 21.23
N GLY A 443 17.16 -11.96 20.70
CA GLY A 443 17.18 -13.22 19.92
C GLY A 443 17.83 -13.10 18.52
N HIS A 444 18.71 -12.13 18.32
CA HIS A 444 19.37 -11.84 17.05
C HIS A 444 20.75 -12.50 16.98
N GLU A 445 21.21 -12.79 15.76
CA GLU A 445 22.52 -13.37 15.50
C GLU A 445 23.62 -12.58 16.23
N ARG A 446 24.52 -13.27 16.95
CA ARG A 446 25.66 -12.68 17.69
C ARG A 446 26.63 -11.88 16.82
N GLY A 447 26.40 -11.85 15.51
CA GLY A 447 27.18 -11.12 14.53
C GLY A 447 26.38 -10.07 13.78
N ALA A 448 25.55 -9.25 14.40
CA ALA A 448 25.01 -8.06 13.72
C ALA A 448 25.96 -6.85 13.88
N PHE A 449 26.13 -6.01 12.85
CA PHE A 449 26.92 -4.77 12.95
C PHE A 449 26.22 -3.74 13.84
N ILE A 450 24.91 -3.58 13.63
CA ILE A 450 23.96 -2.80 14.44
C ILE A 450 22.73 -3.70 14.69
N CYS A 451 21.95 -3.41 15.73
CA CYS A 451 20.71 -4.13 16.06
C CYS A 451 19.79 -4.23 14.82
N PRO A 452 19.38 -5.45 14.40
CA PRO A 452 18.47 -5.62 13.28
C PRO A 452 17.09 -4.97 13.50
N ASP A 453 16.62 -4.88 14.74
CA ASP A 453 15.36 -4.21 15.06
C ASP A 453 15.47 -2.70 15.01
N LEU A 454 16.64 -2.15 15.34
CA LEU A 454 16.92 -0.74 15.12
C LEU A 454 16.95 -0.44 13.61
N LEU A 455 17.63 -1.28 12.81
CA LEU A 455 17.66 -1.15 11.35
C LEU A 455 16.27 -1.23 10.69
N LYS A 456 15.31 -1.98 11.26
CA LYS A 456 13.91 -1.99 10.77
C LYS A 456 13.18 -0.67 11.03
N GLN A 457 13.56 0.07 12.07
CA GLN A 457 13.01 1.39 12.40
C GLN A 457 13.62 2.49 11.52
N VAL A 458 14.85 2.28 11.03
CA VAL A 458 15.51 3.15 10.05
C VAL A 458 14.91 2.89 8.66
N SER A 459 14.05 3.80 8.18
CA SER A 459 13.41 3.69 6.87
C SER A 459 14.40 3.38 5.74
N THR A 460 14.10 2.33 4.95
CA THR A 460 14.95 1.76 3.89
C THR A 460 15.13 2.63 2.63
N ASP A 461 14.56 3.84 2.60
CA ASP A 461 14.52 4.71 1.40
C ASP A 461 15.47 5.93 1.45
N MET A 462 16.34 6.04 2.46
CA MET A 462 17.33 7.13 2.51
C MET A 462 18.75 6.57 2.35
N ALA A 463 19.43 6.92 1.26
CA ALA A 463 20.87 6.73 1.14
C ALA A 463 21.58 7.42 2.30
N ARG A 464 21.99 6.65 3.32
CA ARG A 464 22.71 7.17 4.49
C ARG A 464 23.81 6.22 4.87
N ILE A 465 24.96 6.83 5.14
CA ILE A 465 26.07 6.19 5.83
C ILE A 465 25.57 5.94 7.26
N VAL A 466 25.53 4.67 7.66
CA VAL A 466 25.17 4.25 9.01
C VAL A 466 26.45 4.01 9.78
N GLY A 467 26.78 4.94 10.67
CA GLY A 467 27.92 4.85 11.58
C GLY A 467 27.49 4.43 12.99
N THR A 468 28.39 3.80 13.73
CA THR A 468 28.22 3.61 15.18
C THR A 468 29.38 4.28 15.90
N VAL A 469 29.03 5.00 16.95
CA VAL A 469 29.94 5.76 17.81
C VAL A 469 30.01 5.06 19.17
N ASP A 470 31.23 4.91 19.68
CA ASP A 470 31.48 4.50 21.07
C ASP A 470 32.66 5.31 21.63
N LEU A 471 32.83 5.30 22.95
CA LEU A 471 33.86 6.06 23.64
C LEU A 471 34.55 5.28 24.76
N ALA A 472 35.72 5.78 25.15
CA ALA A 472 36.43 5.39 26.35
C ALA A 472 36.61 6.64 27.23
N TYR A 473 36.22 6.55 28.50
CA TYR A 473 36.21 7.68 29.45
C TYR A 473 37.12 7.37 30.65
N ARG A 474 37.91 8.34 31.12
CA ARG A 474 38.73 8.24 32.34
C ARG A 474 38.35 9.32 33.36
N GLY A 475 38.59 9.03 34.65
CA GLY A 475 38.10 9.77 35.82
C GLY A 475 38.51 11.25 35.97
N GLU A 476 39.21 11.84 35.00
CA GLU A 476 39.59 13.27 34.98
C GLU A 476 38.80 14.09 33.93
N GLY A 477 37.75 13.52 33.33
CA GLY A 477 36.96 14.20 32.28
C GLY A 477 37.54 14.05 30.87
N ARG A 478 38.69 13.38 30.73
CA ARG A 478 39.29 13.04 29.44
C ARG A 478 38.60 11.83 28.84
N PHE A 479 38.19 11.95 27.57
CA PHE A 479 37.63 10.85 26.82
C PHE A 479 38.21 10.78 25.41
N ALA A 480 38.16 9.59 24.84
CA ALA A 480 38.40 9.35 23.43
C ALA A 480 37.15 8.74 22.83
N PHE A 481 36.86 9.06 21.57
CA PHE A 481 35.76 8.47 20.83
C PHE A 481 36.27 7.91 19.52
N ALA A 482 35.52 6.96 19.00
CA ALA A 482 35.68 6.50 17.64
C ALA A 482 34.30 6.28 17.02
N TRP A 483 34.26 6.39 15.70
CA TRP A 483 33.11 5.97 14.91
C TRP A 483 33.57 4.98 13.84
N VAL A 484 32.71 4.01 13.53
CA VAL A 484 32.95 3.02 12.48
C VAL A 484 31.68 2.83 11.66
N THR A 485 31.82 2.55 10.38
CA THR A 485 30.71 2.21 9.47
C THR A 485 30.77 0.74 9.09
N GLU A 486 29.66 0.21 8.60
CA GLU A 486 29.61 -1.18 8.12
C GLU A 486 30.51 -1.43 6.90
N TYR A 487 30.96 -0.37 6.23
CA TYR A 487 31.81 -0.43 5.02
C TYR A 487 33.32 -0.30 5.33
N GLY A 488 33.69 -0.24 6.62
CA GLY A 488 35.08 -0.12 7.06
C GLY A 488 35.63 1.31 7.08
N GLU A 489 34.79 2.34 6.85
CA GLU A 489 35.17 3.72 7.15
C GLU A 489 35.17 3.93 8.66
N LEU A 490 36.18 4.61 9.19
CA LEU A 490 36.31 4.89 10.61
C LEU A 490 36.96 6.25 10.85
N GLY A 491 36.75 6.79 12.05
CA GLY A 491 37.40 8.01 12.51
C GLY A 491 37.52 8.04 14.03
N THR A 492 38.48 8.80 14.53
CA THR A 492 38.82 8.85 15.95
C THR A 492 39.08 10.28 16.41
N GLY A 493 38.91 10.51 17.72
CA GLY A 493 39.29 11.75 18.35
C GLY A 493 39.37 11.63 19.86
N ALA A 494 39.92 12.64 20.51
CA ALA A 494 39.94 12.77 21.96
C ALA A 494 39.67 14.22 22.35
N ASP A 495 38.93 14.42 23.43
CA ASP A 495 38.58 15.74 23.96
C ASP A 495 38.33 15.65 25.49
N GLN A 496 37.94 16.77 26.09
CA GLN A 496 37.53 16.86 27.49
C GLN A 496 36.03 17.11 27.61
N ALA A 497 35.40 16.48 28.58
CA ALA A 497 33.97 16.61 28.88
C ALA A 497 33.74 16.83 30.37
N ILE A 498 32.65 17.53 30.70
CA ILE A 498 32.28 17.82 32.09
C ILE A 498 31.73 16.58 32.80
N ASN A 499 31.09 15.68 32.04
CA ASN A 499 30.56 14.41 32.52
C ASN A 499 30.47 13.42 31.35
N GLU A 500 30.12 12.17 31.66
CA GLU A 500 30.04 11.10 30.66
C GLU A 500 28.97 11.35 29.59
N HIS A 501 27.83 11.96 29.93
CA HIS A 501 26.80 12.32 28.94
C HIS A 501 27.26 13.45 28.01
N ASP A 502 28.03 14.42 28.53
CA ASP A 502 28.67 15.47 27.73
C ASP A 502 29.72 14.86 26.78
N ALA A 503 30.46 13.83 27.21
CA ALA A 503 31.39 13.08 26.35
C ALA A 503 30.66 12.35 25.21
N TRP A 504 29.55 11.66 25.53
CA TRP A 504 28.71 11.00 24.53
C TRP A 504 28.10 11.99 23.54
N LEU A 505 27.69 13.16 24.01
CA LEU A 505 27.10 14.20 23.16
C LEU A 505 28.14 14.78 22.19
N GLN A 506 29.36 15.04 22.67
CA GLN A 506 30.47 15.44 21.81
C GLN A 506 30.84 14.35 20.80
N ALA A 507 30.94 13.09 21.23
CA ALA A 507 31.25 11.95 20.38
C ALA A 507 30.20 11.75 19.27
N ALA A 508 28.91 11.83 19.60
CA ALA A 508 27.83 11.72 18.62
C ALA A 508 27.85 12.88 17.61
N CYS A 509 28.01 14.12 18.07
CA CYS A 509 28.11 15.28 17.18
C CYS A 509 29.32 15.18 16.25
N ARG A 510 30.49 14.78 16.80
CA ARG A 510 31.71 14.58 16.02
C ARG A 510 31.55 13.47 15.00
N GLY A 511 31.01 12.33 15.39
CA GLY A 511 30.68 11.26 14.44
C GLY A 511 29.87 11.79 13.27
N VAL A 512 28.84 12.62 13.51
CA VAL A 512 28.00 13.14 12.41
C VAL A 512 28.76 14.12 11.53
N LEU A 513 29.51 15.04 12.14
CA LEU A 513 30.26 16.07 11.43
C LEU A 513 31.40 15.47 10.61
N ASP A 514 32.04 14.41 11.11
CA ASP A 514 33.16 13.73 10.45
C ASP A 514 32.66 12.79 9.33
N LEU A 515 31.57 12.05 9.55
CA LEU A 515 30.95 11.16 8.54
C LEU A 515 30.22 11.93 7.42
N GLY A 516 29.78 13.14 7.74
CA GLY A 516 28.95 13.93 6.88
C GLY A 516 29.75 15.03 6.15
N GLY A 517 30.07 14.86 4.87
CA GLY A 517 30.40 16.02 4.02
C GLY A 517 29.24 17.03 3.96
N GLU A 518 29.43 18.27 3.48
CA GLU A 518 28.47 19.39 3.63
C GLU A 518 26.98 19.08 3.30
N LEU A 519 26.71 18.14 2.40
CA LEU A 519 25.37 17.85 1.87
C LEU A 519 24.86 16.42 2.18
N SER A 520 25.61 15.61 2.92
CA SER A 520 25.28 14.19 3.14
C SER A 520 24.30 13.97 4.30
N ASN A 521 23.40 13.02 4.08
CA ASN A 521 22.45 12.54 5.07
C ASN A 521 23.12 11.46 5.95
N VAL A 522 23.24 11.68 7.25
CA VAL A 522 24.00 10.79 8.16
C VAL A 522 23.07 10.13 9.18
N HIS A 523 23.33 8.87 9.50
CA HIS A 523 22.67 8.14 10.59
C HIS A 523 23.71 7.57 11.55
N ILE A 524 23.62 7.88 12.83
CA ILE A 524 24.56 7.41 13.86
C ILE A 524 23.84 6.66 14.96
N VAL A 525 24.48 5.58 15.42
CA VAL A 525 24.04 4.80 16.57
C VAL A 525 25.05 4.93 17.71
N CYS A 526 24.61 5.35 18.90
CA CYS A 526 25.43 5.40 20.12
C CYS A 526 24.72 4.68 21.28
N ARG A 527 25.41 4.45 22.40
CA ARG A 527 24.81 3.74 23.55
C ARG A 527 24.08 4.65 24.53
N ASP A 528 24.48 5.92 24.61
CA ASP A 528 23.86 6.84 25.56
C ASP A 528 22.54 7.39 25.03
N GLU A 529 21.45 6.99 25.67
CA GLU A 529 20.11 7.40 25.28
C GLU A 529 19.86 8.90 25.49
N ARG A 530 20.46 9.48 26.52
CA ARG A 530 20.31 10.91 26.85
C ARG A 530 20.98 11.77 25.77
N ALA A 531 22.22 11.47 25.39
CA ALA A 531 22.94 12.15 24.32
C ALA A 531 22.21 12.01 22.98
N ALA A 532 21.79 10.80 22.59
CA ALA A 532 21.02 10.59 21.36
C ALA A 532 19.72 11.39 21.33
N SER A 533 19.04 11.50 22.46
CA SER A 533 17.80 12.27 22.59
C SER A 533 18.04 13.77 22.50
N VAL A 534 19.11 14.29 23.12
CA VAL A 534 19.51 15.70 23.00
C VAL A 534 19.86 16.06 21.57
N VAL A 535 20.64 15.23 20.86
CA VAL A 535 20.99 15.50 19.45
C VAL A 535 19.74 15.48 18.57
N ARG A 536 18.87 14.47 18.73
CA ARG A 536 17.60 14.41 17.98
C ARG A 536 16.75 15.64 18.23
N TYR A 537 16.62 16.07 19.49
CA TYR A 537 15.88 17.27 19.86
C TYR A 537 16.48 18.53 19.21
N VAL A 538 17.79 18.74 19.32
CA VAL A 538 18.47 19.92 18.76
C VAL A 538 18.38 19.98 17.23
N VAL A 539 18.60 18.85 16.55
CA VAL A 539 18.48 18.76 15.08
C VAL A 539 17.04 18.98 14.63
N HIS A 540 16.05 18.45 15.37
CA HIS A 540 14.64 18.60 15.04
C HIS A 540 14.15 20.04 15.21
N VAL A 541 14.55 20.70 16.30
CA VAL A 541 14.15 22.09 16.61
C VAL A 541 14.94 23.10 15.76
N GLY A 542 16.16 22.77 15.35
CA GLY A 542 17.00 23.64 14.52
C GLY A 542 17.62 24.82 15.28
N LEU A 543 17.77 24.70 16.61
CA LEU A 543 18.48 25.63 17.48
C LEU A 543 19.01 24.91 18.71
N VAL A 544 20.02 25.46 19.38
CA VAL A 544 20.58 24.90 20.62
C VAL A 544 19.93 25.57 21.84
N PRO A 545 19.09 24.86 22.62
CA PRO A 545 18.47 25.40 23.82
C PRO A 545 19.47 25.72 24.94
N ASP A 546 19.10 26.66 25.82
CA ASP A 546 19.92 27.05 26.97
C ASP A 546 20.07 25.91 28.00
N ALA A 547 19.02 25.09 28.18
CA ALA A 547 18.99 23.96 29.09
C ALA A 547 18.81 22.62 28.33
N LEU A 548 19.78 21.71 28.46
CA LEU A 548 19.81 20.41 27.77
C LEU A 548 19.56 19.21 28.70
N GLY A 549 19.05 19.44 29.92
CA GLY A 549 18.73 18.40 30.89
C GLY A 549 19.90 17.92 31.75
N PHE A 550 21.15 18.25 31.39
CA PHE A 550 22.36 18.05 32.20
C PHE A 550 23.43 19.10 31.84
N PRO A 551 24.47 19.30 32.69
CA PRO A 551 25.54 20.24 32.40
C PRO A 551 26.32 19.82 31.14
N VAL A 552 26.51 20.76 30.21
CA VAL A 552 27.28 20.56 28.97
C VAL A 552 28.34 21.65 28.83
N SER A 553 29.47 21.30 28.21
CA SER A 553 30.54 22.27 27.96
C SER A 553 30.17 23.27 26.85
N GLN A 554 30.86 24.43 26.82
CA GLN A 554 30.70 25.38 25.71
C GLN A 554 31.10 24.73 24.38
N ARG A 555 32.14 23.88 24.40
CA ARG A 555 32.59 23.09 23.26
C ARG A 555 31.46 22.23 22.69
N THR A 556 30.67 21.59 23.55
CA THR A 556 29.50 20.78 23.15
C THR A 556 28.39 21.64 22.53
N ARG A 557 28.16 22.85 23.06
CA ARG A 557 27.19 23.79 22.46
C ARG A 557 27.62 24.24 21.07
N ASP A 558 28.92 24.49 20.87
CA ASP A 558 29.46 24.86 19.55
C ASP A 558 29.31 23.72 18.54
N LEU A 559 29.55 22.47 18.96
CA LEU A 559 29.34 21.28 18.12
C LEU A 559 27.86 21.09 17.74
N LEU A 560 26.95 21.31 18.69
CA LEU A 560 25.50 21.27 18.43
C LEU A 560 25.06 22.38 17.48
N ALA A 561 25.63 23.59 17.59
CA ALA A 561 25.35 24.69 16.69
C ALA A 561 25.87 24.39 15.27
N ALA A 562 27.07 23.82 15.14
CA ALA A 562 27.61 23.35 13.87
C ALA A 562 26.75 22.25 13.25
N LEU A 563 26.20 21.36 14.08
CA LEU A 563 25.29 20.31 13.64
C LEU A 563 23.96 20.87 13.10
N VAL A 564 23.41 21.92 13.72
CA VAL A 564 22.20 22.61 13.28
C VAL A 564 22.42 23.39 11.98
N ALA A 565 23.59 24.02 11.83
CA ALA A 565 23.94 24.80 10.64
C ALA A 565 24.16 23.94 9.38
N ARG A 566 24.23 22.62 9.53
CA ARG A 566 24.47 21.65 8.47
C ARG A 566 23.28 21.54 7.51
N SER A 567 23.55 21.47 6.21
CA SER A 567 22.52 21.31 5.16
C SER A 567 21.98 19.89 4.97
N GLY A 568 22.73 18.85 5.37
CA GLY A 568 22.27 17.46 5.32
C GLY A 568 21.45 17.07 6.55
N LYS A 569 20.43 16.19 6.42
CA LYS A 569 19.67 15.78 7.63
C LYS A 569 20.51 14.83 8.48
N THR A 570 20.37 14.94 9.79
CA THR A 570 21.06 14.12 10.78
C THR A 570 20.06 13.23 11.52
N PHE A 571 20.40 11.96 11.71
CA PHE A 571 19.66 11.04 12.57
C PHE A 571 20.64 10.42 13.57
N VAL A 572 20.29 10.42 14.86
CA VAL A 572 21.08 9.80 15.92
C VAL A 572 20.16 8.95 16.78
N ASP A 573 20.43 7.66 16.89
CA ASP A 573 19.60 6.72 17.64
C ASP A 573 20.41 5.99 18.71
N ALA A 574 19.71 5.58 19.77
CA ALA A 574 20.31 4.88 20.90
C ALA A 574 20.19 3.36 20.72
N ASP A 575 21.31 2.65 20.84
CA ASP A 575 21.32 1.19 20.91
C ASP A 575 20.88 0.72 22.30
N ARG A 576 19.68 0.15 22.38
CA ARG A 576 19.07 -0.34 23.62
C ARG A 576 19.33 -1.83 23.88
N CYS A 577 20.20 -2.47 23.10
CA CYS A 577 20.53 -3.88 23.31
C CYS A 577 21.33 -4.11 24.62
N PRO A 578 21.12 -5.26 25.31
CA PRO A 578 21.84 -5.57 26.56
C PRO A 578 23.36 -5.62 26.38
N GLY A 579 23.84 -6.10 25.23
CA GLY A 579 25.26 -6.17 24.87
C GLY A 579 25.58 -5.29 23.67
N PRO A 580 26.84 -4.80 23.55
CA PRO A 580 27.26 -4.01 22.40
C PRO A 580 27.25 -4.87 21.13
N HIS A 581 26.76 -4.31 20.03
CA HIS A 581 26.93 -4.92 18.71
C HIS A 581 28.36 -4.78 18.20
N ARG A 582 28.67 -5.45 17.09
CA ARG A 582 30.05 -5.52 16.58
C ARG A 582 30.61 -4.15 16.25
N GLY A 583 29.83 -3.26 15.64
CA GLY A 583 30.33 -1.93 15.30
C GLY A 583 30.61 -1.08 16.55
N ALA A 584 29.72 -1.11 17.57
CA ALA A 584 29.99 -0.44 18.84
C ALA A 584 31.23 -1.02 19.55
N THR A 585 31.40 -2.34 19.49
CA THR A 585 32.59 -3.03 20.04
C THR A 585 33.88 -2.60 19.33
N ALA A 586 33.85 -2.49 18.00
CA ALA A 586 34.97 -2.03 17.20
C ALA A 586 35.31 -0.56 17.48
N ALA A 587 34.32 0.33 17.53
CA ALA A 587 34.49 1.72 17.94
C ALA A 587 35.09 1.82 19.35
N LYS A 588 34.62 0.99 20.29
CA LYS A 588 35.12 0.99 21.66
C LYS A 588 36.57 0.52 21.78
N ARG A 589 36.95 -0.55 21.05
CA ARG A 589 38.34 -1.03 20.95
C ARG A 589 39.26 0.10 20.48
N LEU A 590 38.84 0.81 19.43
CA LEU A 590 39.62 1.90 18.86
C LEU A 590 39.71 3.12 19.78
N ALA A 591 38.60 3.52 20.42
CA ALA A 591 38.57 4.60 21.39
C ALA A 591 39.47 4.31 22.61
N ALA A 592 39.52 3.06 23.09
CA ALA A 592 40.40 2.67 24.19
C ALA A 592 41.88 2.86 23.84
N VAL A 593 42.31 2.43 22.65
CA VAL A 593 43.70 2.62 22.20
C VAL A 593 44.04 4.10 22.01
N VAL A 594 43.11 4.92 21.49
CA VAL A 594 43.30 6.38 21.39
C VAL A 594 43.46 7.03 22.76
N LEU A 595 42.72 6.56 23.76
CA LEU A 595 42.81 7.06 25.13
C LEU A 595 44.13 6.67 25.81
N GLU A 596 44.64 5.47 25.53
CA GLU A 596 45.91 4.94 26.08
C GLU A 596 47.15 5.48 25.38
N ALA A 597 47.09 5.70 24.06
CA ALA A 597 48.16 6.19 23.22
C ALA A 597 48.68 7.58 23.63
N GLY A 598 47.81 8.44 24.17
CA GLY A 598 48.16 9.83 24.47
C GLY A 598 48.67 10.61 23.22
N PRO A 599 49.26 11.80 23.38
CA PRO A 599 49.79 12.60 22.27
C PRO A 599 51.16 12.11 21.74
N GLU A 600 51.66 10.95 22.18
CA GLU A 600 53.02 10.47 21.87
C GLU A 600 53.10 9.72 20.52
N ALA A 601 54.22 9.87 19.81
CA ALA A 601 54.41 9.37 18.45
C ALA A 601 54.24 7.84 18.28
N GLY A 602 54.52 7.04 19.32
CA GLY A 602 54.30 5.59 19.33
C GLY A 602 52.82 5.19 19.38
N GLY A 603 51.98 6.04 19.96
CA GLY A 603 50.54 5.85 20.05
C GLY A 603 49.83 5.95 18.70
N ALA A 604 50.30 6.82 17.80
CA ALA A 604 49.74 6.98 16.46
C ALA A 604 49.88 5.72 15.61
N GLN A 605 51.01 4.99 15.74
CA GLN A 605 51.23 3.74 15.02
C GLN A 605 50.33 2.62 15.56
N ALA A 606 50.12 2.55 16.88
CA ALA A 606 49.22 1.57 17.49
C ALA A 606 47.74 1.81 17.10
N VAL A 607 47.30 3.07 17.10
CA VAL A 607 45.96 3.45 16.62
C VAL A 607 45.79 3.10 15.15
N LYS A 608 46.79 3.37 14.31
CA LYS A 608 46.75 3.05 12.87
C LYS A 608 46.70 1.55 12.62
N SER A 609 47.55 0.76 13.26
CA SER A 609 47.56 -0.70 13.09
C SER A 609 46.21 -1.34 13.48
N LEU A 610 45.61 -0.91 14.59
CA LEU A 610 44.30 -1.42 15.01
C LEU A 610 43.16 -0.91 14.10
N ALA A 611 43.26 0.32 13.59
CA ALA A 611 42.30 0.84 12.62
C ALA A 611 42.35 0.04 11.31
N ASP A 612 43.54 -0.31 10.82
CA ASP A 612 43.72 -1.14 9.63
C ASP A 612 43.14 -2.56 9.85
N GLU A 613 43.43 -3.19 11.00
CA GLU A 613 42.86 -4.49 11.40
C GLU A 613 41.32 -4.46 11.43
N ILE A 614 40.72 -3.48 12.12
CA ILE A 614 39.25 -3.33 12.22
C ILE A 614 38.63 -3.05 10.84
N SER A 615 39.30 -2.25 10.01
CA SER A 615 38.81 -1.94 8.65
C SER A 615 38.80 -3.18 7.78
N ASP A 616 39.84 -4.01 7.85
CA ASP A 616 39.95 -5.26 7.09
C ASP A 616 38.94 -6.31 7.60
N GLU A 617 38.80 -6.48 8.92
CA GLU A 617 37.77 -7.34 9.55
C GLU A 617 36.35 -6.95 9.07
N LEU A 618 36.02 -5.65 9.09
CA LEU A 618 34.69 -5.18 8.69
C LEU A 618 34.47 -5.28 7.17
N ARG A 619 35.51 -5.04 6.36
CA ARG A 619 35.43 -5.13 4.88
C ARG A 619 35.21 -6.56 4.42
N GLU A 620 35.98 -7.53 4.92
CA GLU A 620 35.79 -8.96 4.59
C GLU A 620 34.37 -9.44 4.94
N MET A 621 33.83 -8.95 6.05
CA MET A 621 32.48 -9.30 6.50
C MET A 621 31.37 -8.58 5.73
N ALA A 622 31.57 -7.31 5.34
CA ALA A 622 30.63 -6.57 4.49
C ALA A 622 30.52 -7.20 3.10
N GLU A 623 31.66 -7.61 2.53
CA GLU A 623 31.74 -8.35 1.27
C GLU A 623 31.03 -9.72 1.34
N SER A 624 30.99 -10.33 2.53
CA SER A 624 30.24 -11.59 2.77
C SER A 624 28.72 -11.39 2.93
N ARG A 625 28.22 -10.18 3.22
CA ARG A 625 26.81 -9.91 3.60
C ARG A 625 26.01 -8.98 2.68
N ALA A 626 26.61 -8.25 1.76
CA ALA A 626 25.89 -7.34 0.86
C ALA A 626 26.55 -7.35 -0.55
N GLN A 627 25.88 -7.34 -1.71
CA GLN A 627 24.56 -6.80 -2.05
C GLN A 627 24.17 -7.18 -3.52
N PRO A 628 22.88 -7.15 -3.91
CA PRO A 628 22.47 -6.77 -5.27
C PRO A 628 22.77 -5.27 -5.51
N PRO A 629 23.20 -4.87 -6.73
CA PRO A 629 23.84 -3.58 -6.98
C PRO A 629 22.89 -2.37 -6.96
N ARG A 630 23.41 -1.22 -6.50
CA ARG A 630 22.83 0.14 -6.61
C ARG A 630 22.97 0.71 -8.05
N PRO A 631 22.24 1.79 -8.39
CA PRO A 631 21.77 2.04 -9.74
C PRO A 631 22.76 2.68 -10.73
N ALA A 632 23.10 1.94 -11.81
CA ALA A 632 23.58 2.40 -13.12
C ALA A 632 24.56 3.59 -13.15
N GLU A 633 25.77 3.38 -12.64
CA GLU A 633 26.97 3.92 -13.29
C GLU A 633 27.63 2.80 -14.08
N ALA A 634 28.32 3.17 -15.15
CA ALA A 634 29.02 2.26 -16.03
C ALA A 634 29.79 1.19 -15.24
N ALA A 635 29.77 -0.05 -15.75
CA ALA A 635 30.56 -1.20 -15.33
C ALA A 635 31.57 -0.89 -14.19
N GLN A 636 31.17 -1.19 -12.96
CA GLN A 636 31.98 -0.87 -11.78
C GLN A 636 33.20 -1.80 -11.71
N TRP A 637 34.36 -1.19 -11.58
CA TRP A 637 35.65 -1.83 -11.36
C TRP A 637 35.70 -2.39 -9.94
N SER A 638 36.07 -3.67 -9.79
CA SER A 638 36.50 -4.22 -8.50
C SER A 638 37.98 -4.59 -8.60
N PRO A 639 38.92 -3.96 -7.87
CA PRO A 639 40.22 -4.55 -7.65
C PRO A 639 40.00 -5.78 -6.77
N ALA A 640 40.26 -6.96 -7.30
CA ALA A 640 40.33 -8.13 -6.43
C ALA A 640 41.55 -7.97 -5.52
N GLY A 641 41.33 -8.07 -4.21
CA GLY A 641 42.41 -8.43 -3.28
C GLY A 641 43.10 -9.71 -3.75
N SER A 642 44.41 -9.76 -3.48
CA SER A 642 45.34 -10.89 -3.53
C SER A 642 45.70 -11.60 -4.86
N GLU A 643 45.22 -11.18 -6.05
CA GLU A 643 45.87 -11.58 -7.32
C GLU A 643 46.08 -10.36 -8.23
N ALA A 644 47.30 -9.85 -8.24
CA ALA A 644 47.70 -8.75 -9.12
C ALA A 644 47.59 -9.17 -10.61
N GLY A 645 46.48 -8.80 -11.28
CA GLY A 645 46.39 -8.87 -12.75
C GLY A 645 45.06 -9.28 -13.39
N GLU A 646 43.93 -9.42 -12.71
CA GLU A 646 42.63 -9.72 -13.36
C GLU A 646 41.62 -8.57 -13.24
N PHE A 647 41.08 -8.10 -14.37
CA PHE A 647 39.97 -7.15 -14.44
C PHE A 647 38.63 -7.87 -14.28
N ARG A 648 37.77 -7.39 -13.38
CA ARG A 648 36.40 -7.88 -13.24
C ARG A 648 35.38 -6.75 -13.30
N TRP A 649 34.25 -7.02 -13.95
CA TRP A 649 33.13 -6.09 -14.01
C TRP A 649 31.79 -6.81 -14.09
N LYS A 650 30.71 -6.15 -13.67
CA LYS A 650 29.33 -6.66 -13.79
C LYS A 650 28.53 -5.80 -14.75
N ALA A 651 27.70 -6.45 -15.57
CA ALA A 651 26.76 -5.76 -16.46
C ALA A 651 25.42 -6.51 -16.53
N ALA A 652 24.33 -5.75 -16.58
CA ALA A 652 23.02 -6.27 -16.94
C ALA A 652 22.95 -6.35 -18.48
N VAL A 653 22.65 -7.54 -19.00
CA VAL A 653 22.59 -7.74 -20.46
C VAL A 653 21.24 -7.28 -20.98
N GLY A 654 21.27 -6.41 -21.99
CA GLY A 654 20.05 -5.88 -22.60
C GLY A 654 19.49 -6.74 -23.74
N LEU A 655 18.24 -6.52 -24.12
CA LEU A 655 17.56 -7.23 -25.22
C LEU A 655 18.33 -7.06 -26.55
N ALA A 656 18.73 -5.83 -26.88
CA ALA A 656 19.50 -5.54 -28.11
C ALA A 656 20.87 -6.23 -28.12
N GLN A 657 21.47 -6.45 -26.95
CA GLN A 657 22.74 -7.16 -26.76
C GLN A 657 22.56 -8.67 -26.92
N ILE A 658 21.45 -9.21 -26.40
CA ILE A 658 21.07 -10.62 -26.55
C ILE A 658 20.79 -10.94 -28.02
N SER A 659 19.90 -10.18 -28.65
CA SER A 659 19.49 -10.38 -30.04
C SER A 659 20.60 -10.07 -31.05
N GLY A 660 21.44 -9.06 -30.74
CA GLY A 660 22.51 -8.60 -31.62
C GLY A 660 23.86 -9.30 -31.40
N GLY A 661 24.00 -10.13 -30.36
CA GLY A 661 25.24 -10.83 -30.05
C GLY A 661 26.42 -9.89 -29.78
N TRP A 662 26.23 -8.92 -28.88
CA TRP A 662 27.29 -7.99 -28.49
C TRP A 662 27.17 -7.57 -27.02
N CYS A 663 28.25 -7.03 -26.45
CA CYS A 663 28.29 -6.49 -25.09
C CYS A 663 29.26 -5.32 -25.01
N THR A 664 28.88 -4.24 -24.32
CA THR A 664 29.80 -3.11 -24.10
C THR A 664 30.85 -3.43 -23.05
N LEU A 665 32.08 -3.02 -23.31
CA LEU A 665 33.16 -3.04 -22.33
C LEU A 665 33.07 -1.81 -21.40
N PRO A 666 33.60 -1.91 -20.17
CA PRO A 666 33.67 -0.78 -19.23
C PRO A 666 34.41 0.42 -19.84
N ALA A 667 33.89 1.62 -19.60
CA ALA A 667 34.62 2.85 -19.88
C ALA A 667 35.75 3.03 -18.84
N GLY A 668 36.89 3.61 -19.25
CA GLY A 668 37.98 3.93 -18.32
C GLY A 668 38.93 2.79 -17.96
N MET A 669 38.93 1.67 -18.69
CA MET A 669 40.00 0.67 -18.58
C MET A 669 41.35 1.30 -18.88
N ARG A 670 42.33 1.13 -17.99
CA ARG A 670 43.70 1.63 -18.20
C ARG A 670 44.41 0.92 -19.35
N THR A 671 44.10 -0.35 -19.58
CA THR A 671 44.63 -1.21 -20.65
C THR A 671 43.50 -2.03 -21.27
N PRO A 672 42.59 -1.42 -22.05
CA PRO A 672 41.52 -2.17 -22.71
C PRO A 672 42.09 -3.14 -23.75
N PRO A 673 41.36 -4.20 -24.12
CA PRO A 673 41.71 -5.01 -25.26
C PRO A 673 41.91 -4.16 -26.51
N THR A 674 42.95 -4.46 -27.30
CA THR A 674 43.26 -3.70 -28.52
C THR A 674 42.08 -3.76 -29.50
N ALA A 675 41.67 -2.62 -30.02
CA ALA A 675 40.66 -2.56 -31.09
C ALA A 675 41.08 -3.45 -32.27
N GLY A 676 40.16 -4.29 -32.77
CA GLY A 676 40.44 -5.26 -33.84
C GLY A 676 41.02 -6.59 -33.35
N SER A 677 41.34 -6.73 -32.07
CA SER A 677 41.77 -8.02 -31.51
C SER A 677 40.60 -9.01 -31.40
N ARG A 678 40.92 -10.29 -31.54
CA ARG A 678 40.02 -11.41 -31.28
C ARG A 678 40.30 -11.98 -29.91
N LEU A 679 39.25 -12.18 -29.14
CA LEU A 679 39.30 -12.82 -27.82
C LEU A 679 38.31 -13.98 -27.77
N ARG A 680 38.56 -14.96 -26.93
CA ARG A 680 37.59 -16.01 -26.61
C ARG A 680 36.73 -15.57 -25.44
N LEU A 681 35.41 -15.55 -25.60
CA LEU A 681 34.47 -15.33 -24.50
C LEU A 681 33.83 -16.65 -24.10
N ALA A 682 33.98 -17.04 -22.84
CA ALA A 682 33.30 -18.19 -22.25
C ALA A 682 32.29 -17.73 -21.20
N VAL A 683 30.99 -17.95 -21.45
CA VAL A 683 29.90 -17.60 -20.55
C VAL A 683 29.41 -18.85 -19.82
N HIS A 684 29.63 -18.90 -18.51
CA HIS A 684 29.12 -19.93 -17.61
C HIS A 684 27.74 -19.57 -17.08
N HIS A 685 26.76 -20.41 -17.37
CA HIS A 685 25.35 -20.22 -17.03
C HIS A 685 24.85 -21.42 -16.20
N PRO A 686 25.01 -21.39 -14.86
CA PRO A 686 24.62 -22.49 -14.01
C PRO A 686 23.10 -22.72 -14.04
N ARG A 687 22.65 -23.96 -13.92
CA ARG A 687 21.21 -24.30 -13.94
C ARG A 687 20.83 -25.12 -12.70
N HIS A 688 19.66 -24.85 -12.12
CA HIS A 688 19.12 -25.66 -11.02
C HIS A 688 18.75 -27.06 -11.54
N ALA A 689 19.32 -28.12 -10.94
CA ALA A 689 19.03 -29.52 -11.23
C ALA A 689 19.31 -30.01 -12.68
N GLU A 690 19.95 -29.19 -13.51
CA GLU A 690 20.42 -29.53 -14.87
C GLU A 690 21.94 -29.37 -14.96
N ARG A 691 22.57 -29.86 -16.03
CA ARG A 691 24.00 -29.62 -16.28
C ARG A 691 24.22 -28.14 -16.54
N ASP A 692 25.27 -27.57 -15.93
CA ASP A 692 25.70 -26.20 -16.21
C ASP A 692 25.88 -25.99 -17.70
N GLU A 693 25.38 -24.85 -18.17
CA GLU A 693 25.47 -24.48 -19.56
C GLU A 693 26.67 -23.56 -19.77
N ARG A 694 27.40 -23.79 -20.86
CA ARG A 694 28.58 -23.00 -21.20
C ARG A 694 28.48 -22.62 -22.66
N ALA A 695 28.44 -21.32 -22.92
CA ALA A 695 28.50 -20.77 -24.27
C ALA A 695 29.91 -20.22 -24.51
N GLU A 696 30.58 -20.68 -25.57
CA GLU A 696 31.88 -20.17 -25.98
C GLU A 696 31.77 -19.53 -27.36
N SER A 697 32.45 -18.39 -27.53
CA SER A 697 32.46 -17.64 -28.79
C SER A 697 33.76 -16.89 -28.98
N ASP A 698 34.20 -16.78 -30.24
CA ASP A 698 35.27 -15.87 -30.62
C ASP A 698 34.67 -14.49 -30.88
N VAL A 699 35.06 -13.52 -30.06
CA VAL A 699 34.53 -12.16 -30.09
C VAL A 699 35.55 -11.18 -30.65
N LEU A 700 35.07 -10.23 -31.45
CA LEU A 700 35.86 -9.12 -31.98
C LEU A 700 35.69 -7.89 -31.10
N VAL A 701 36.80 -7.28 -30.71
CA VAL A 701 36.79 -5.98 -30.00
C VAL A 701 36.64 -4.86 -31.03
N ARG A 702 35.54 -4.12 -30.99
CA ARG A 702 35.28 -2.97 -31.88
C ARG A 702 35.03 -1.69 -31.09
N HIS A 703 35.30 -0.56 -31.73
CA HIS A 703 34.93 0.76 -31.23
C HIS A 703 33.76 1.30 -32.03
N VAL A 704 32.64 1.57 -31.36
CA VAL A 704 31.45 2.16 -31.98
C VAL A 704 30.93 3.28 -31.09
N GLY A 705 30.76 4.47 -31.66
CA GLY A 705 30.24 5.64 -30.92
C GLY A 705 31.07 6.04 -29.70
N GLY A 706 32.40 5.89 -29.77
CA GLY A 706 33.31 6.23 -28.67
C GLY A 706 33.38 5.20 -27.54
N LYS A 707 32.75 4.03 -27.68
CA LYS A 707 32.76 2.94 -26.70
C LYS A 707 33.38 1.67 -27.27
N CYS A 708 34.15 0.94 -26.46
CA CYS A 708 34.61 -0.41 -26.79
C CYS A 708 33.46 -1.40 -26.57
N GLU A 709 33.30 -2.36 -27.48
CA GLU A 709 32.35 -3.45 -27.33
C GLU A 709 32.89 -4.76 -27.93
N LEU A 710 32.41 -5.87 -27.37
CA LEU A 710 32.63 -7.22 -27.86
C LEU A 710 31.51 -7.57 -28.85
N HIS A 711 31.86 -7.95 -30.06
CA HIS A 711 30.91 -8.35 -31.10
C HIS A 711 31.10 -9.82 -31.49
N GLY A 712 30.01 -10.51 -31.82
CA GLY A 712 30.01 -11.96 -32.07
C GLY A 712 29.79 -12.80 -30.80
N VAL A 713 29.24 -12.19 -29.75
CA VAL A 713 28.93 -12.87 -28.49
C VAL A 713 27.83 -13.89 -28.71
N VAL A 714 28.07 -15.15 -28.33
CA VAL A 714 27.04 -16.18 -28.23
C VAL A 714 26.54 -16.25 -26.80
N TRP A 715 25.29 -15.83 -26.58
CA TRP A 715 24.66 -15.90 -25.26
C TRP A 715 24.07 -17.29 -24.98
N PRO A 716 24.08 -17.76 -23.72
CA PRO A 716 23.37 -18.96 -23.32
C PRO A 716 21.88 -18.90 -23.69
N PRO A 717 21.28 -19.98 -24.22
CA PRO A 717 19.87 -20.02 -24.57
C PRO A 717 18.97 -19.86 -23.33
N GLY A 718 17.95 -19.01 -23.46
CA GLY A 718 17.02 -18.69 -22.36
C GLY A 718 17.50 -17.56 -21.44
N LEU A 719 18.64 -16.93 -21.73
CA LEU A 719 19.06 -15.71 -21.03
C LEU A 719 18.06 -14.57 -21.29
N LEU A 720 17.48 -14.03 -20.23
CA LEU A 720 16.47 -12.97 -20.31
C LEU A 720 17.12 -11.57 -20.19
N PRO A 721 16.52 -10.53 -20.80
CA PRO A 721 16.95 -9.15 -20.62
C PRO A 721 17.01 -8.76 -19.14
N GLY A 722 18.03 -8.00 -18.75
CA GLY A 722 18.30 -7.60 -17.37
C GLY A 722 19.08 -8.63 -16.54
N THR A 723 19.38 -9.83 -17.06
CA THR A 723 20.24 -10.80 -16.35
C THR A 723 21.63 -10.22 -16.09
N LEU A 724 22.11 -10.34 -14.86
CA LEU A 724 23.43 -9.86 -14.45
C LEU A 724 24.51 -10.88 -14.82
N VAL A 725 25.50 -10.42 -15.58
CA VAL A 725 26.69 -11.18 -15.96
C VAL A 725 27.92 -10.54 -15.33
N THR A 726 28.73 -11.36 -14.67
CA THR A 726 30.04 -10.97 -14.13
C THR A 726 31.12 -11.45 -15.08
N PHE A 727 31.95 -10.53 -15.56
CA PHE A 727 33.06 -10.78 -16.46
C PHE A 727 34.40 -10.70 -15.71
N GLY A 728 35.38 -11.45 -16.21
CA GLY A 728 36.77 -11.50 -15.77
C GLY A 728 37.69 -11.55 -16.99
N TRP A 729 38.74 -10.74 -17.01
CA TRP A 729 39.72 -10.68 -18.08
C TRP A 729 41.08 -10.25 -17.55
N ARG A 730 42.17 -10.91 -17.95
CA ARG A 730 43.53 -10.50 -17.59
C ARG A 730 44.13 -9.62 -18.70
N PRO A 731 44.79 -8.49 -18.41
CA PRO A 731 45.46 -7.70 -19.45
C PRO A 731 46.44 -8.58 -20.23
N GLY A 732 46.36 -8.53 -21.56
CA GLY A 732 47.16 -9.37 -22.46
C GLY A 732 46.67 -10.81 -22.61
N GLY A 733 45.64 -11.22 -21.86
CA GLY A 733 44.99 -12.52 -22.02
C GLY A 733 44.10 -12.56 -23.27
N ASP A 734 44.06 -13.71 -23.92
CA ASP A 734 43.25 -13.99 -25.10
C ASP A 734 41.82 -14.43 -24.78
N ALA A 735 41.46 -14.57 -23.49
CA ALA A 735 40.16 -15.06 -23.06
C ALA A 735 39.49 -14.19 -21.99
N ILE A 736 38.18 -13.95 -22.17
CA ILE A 736 37.26 -13.33 -21.21
C ILE A 736 36.38 -14.44 -20.63
N LEU A 737 36.32 -14.53 -19.31
CA LEU A 737 35.43 -15.43 -18.59
C LEU A 737 34.21 -14.64 -18.09
N ALA A 738 33.01 -15.14 -18.35
CA ALA A 738 31.78 -14.54 -17.91
C ALA A 738 30.96 -15.57 -17.13
N ARG A 739 30.21 -15.13 -16.12
CA ARG A 739 29.29 -16.01 -15.38
C ARG A 739 28.01 -15.28 -14.96
N THR A 740 26.89 -16.00 -15.02
CA THR A 740 25.64 -15.59 -14.37
C THR A 740 25.51 -16.26 -13.00
N GLU A 741 24.87 -15.61 -12.04
CA GLU A 741 24.65 -16.15 -10.70
C GLU A 741 23.19 -16.57 -10.52
N LEU A 742 22.95 -17.78 -10.00
CA LEU A 742 21.60 -18.24 -9.68
C LEU A 742 20.99 -17.44 -8.53
N LEU A 743 19.69 -17.20 -8.61
CA LEU A 743 18.91 -16.76 -7.46
C LEU A 743 18.74 -17.91 -6.47
N PRO A 744 18.72 -17.64 -5.15
CA PRO A 744 18.40 -18.65 -4.14
C PRO A 744 17.04 -19.32 -4.38
N ARG A 745 16.08 -18.58 -4.93
CA ARG A 745 14.79 -19.09 -5.40
C ARG A 745 14.42 -18.39 -6.71
N PRO A 746 13.84 -19.09 -7.70
CA PRO A 746 13.33 -18.45 -8.91
C PRO A 746 12.25 -17.41 -8.57
N GLU A 747 12.23 -16.32 -9.33
CA GLU A 747 11.25 -15.25 -9.18
C GLU A 747 10.49 -15.05 -10.49
N ARG A 748 9.20 -14.76 -10.41
CA ARG A 748 8.41 -14.31 -11.55
C ARG A 748 8.22 -12.80 -11.46
N VAL A 749 8.72 -12.09 -12.47
CA VAL A 749 8.50 -10.65 -12.67
C VAL A 749 7.46 -10.49 -13.77
N ASP A 750 6.26 -10.06 -13.38
CA ASP A 750 5.06 -10.08 -14.23
C ASP A 750 4.80 -11.50 -14.79
N GLU A 751 5.10 -11.74 -16.06
CA GLU A 751 4.92 -13.04 -16.74
C GLU A 751 6.25 -13.77 -16.97
N LEU A 752 7.39 -13.13 -16.70
CA LEU A 752 8.72 -13.67 -16.99
C LEU A 752 9.34 -14.31 -15.75
N THR A 753 9.87 -15.51 -15.91
CA THR A 753 10.51 -16.26 -14.82
C THR A 753 12.03 -16.08 -14.86
N TYR A 754 12.59 -15.42 -13.85
CA TYR A 754 14.02 -15.25 -13.65
C TYR A 754 14.55 -16.30 -12.68
N ARG A 755 15.58 -17.02 -13.10
CA ARG A 755 16.31 -18.00 -12.28
C ARG A 755 17.67 -17.48 -11.82
N HIS A 756 18.15 -16.42 -12.46
CA HIS A 756 19.45 -15.81 -12.24
C HIS A 756 19.28 -14.38 -11.77
N ARG A 757 20.27 -13.86 -11.06
CA ARG A 757 20.28 -12.48 -10.59
C ARG A 757 20.06 -11.52 -11.76
N TYR A 758 19.23 -10.51 -11.55
CA TYR A 758 18.81 -9.57 -12.58
C TYR A 758 18.71 -8.14 -12.03
N ASP A 759 18.78 -7.15 -12.92
CA ASP A 759 18.48 -5.75 -12.61
C ASP A 759 17.04 -5.43 -13.04
N ILE A 760 16.15 -5.29 -12.04
CA ILE A 760 14.72 -5.06 -12.25
C ILE A 760 14.43 -3.83 -13.12
N ARG A 761 15.31 -2.82 -13.13
CA ARG A 761 15.10 -1.60 -13.92
C ARG A 761 15.29 -1.86 -15.41
N VAL A 762 16.29 -2.69 -15.75
CA VAL A 762 16.50 -3.16 -17.12
C VAL A 762 15.36 -4.07 -17.54
N VAL A 763 14.95 -5.00 -16.67
CA VAL A 763 13.77 -5.86 -16.91
C VAL A 763 12.54 -5.01 -17.24
N VAL A 764 12.21 -4.02 -16.42
CA VAL A 764 11.03 -3.18 -16.60
C VAL A 764 11.07 -2.41 -17.93
N ARG A 765 12.22 -1.84 -18.31
CA ARG A 765 12.37 -1.13 -19.59
C ARG A 765 12.32 -2.04 -20.79
N GLU A 766 13.04 -3.15 -20.75
CA GLU A 766 13.32 -3.95 -21.94
C GLU A 766 12.34 -5.10 -22.15
N THR A 767 11.44 -5.31 -21.20
CA THR A 767 10.29 -6.23 -21.37
C THR A 767 8.97 -5.46 -21.47
N ALA A 768 9.04 -4.14 -21.70
CA ALA A 768 7.85 -3.32 -21.96
C ALA A 768 7.13 -3.79 -23.24
N PRO A 769 5.80 -3.60 -23.36
CA PRO A 769 5.07 -4.01 -24.55
C PRO A 769 5.71 -3.48 -25.84
N GLY A 770 5.94 -4.38 -26.80
CA GLY A 770 6.61 -4.07 -28.07
C GLY A 770 8.12 -3.83 -27.98
N ALA A 771 8.80 -4.25 -26.91
CA ALA A 771 10.26 -4.09 -26.78
C ALA A 771 11.05 -4.85 -27.88
N GLU A 772 10.54 -6.00 -28.34
CA GLU A 772 11.08 -6.79 -29.45
C GLU A 772 11.01 -6.05 -30.82
N GLN A 773 10.26 -4.95 -30.89
CA GLN A 773 9.90 -4.27 -32.14
C GLN A 773 10.53 -2.87 -32.27
N GLU A 774 11.56 -2.52 -31.49
CA GLU A 774 12.10 -1.14 -31.39
C GLU A 774 12.45 -0.43 -32.72
N ALA A 775 12.77 -1.18 -33.79
CA ALA A 775 13.06 -0.61 -35.11
C ALA A 775 11.80 -0.27 -35.95
N ARG A 776 10.59 -0.60 -35.46
CA ARG A 776 9.30 -0.32 -36.11
C ARG A 776 8.32 0.25 -35.06
N VAL A 777 7.34 1.03 -35.50
CA VAL A 777 6.23 1.40 -34.60
C VAL A 777 5.51 0.11 -34.19
N PRO A 778 5.47 -0.24 -32.90
CA PRO A 778 4.92 -1.52 -32.47
C PRO A 778 3.40 -1.52 -32.59
N ASP A 779 2.82 -2.64 -33.05
CA ASP A 779 1.37 -2.79 -33.07
C ASP A 779 0.89 -3.21 -31.67
N LEU A 780 0.44 -2.23 -30.90
CA LEU A 780 0.01 -2.40 -29.51
C LEU A 780 -1.45 -2.01 -29.35
N SER A 781 -2.12 -2.67 -28.41
CA SER A 781 -3.40 -2.21 -27.87
C SER A 781 -3.23 -0.84 -27.21
N ASP A 782 -4.35 -0.12 -27.02
CA ASP A 782 -4.33 1.19 -26.37
C ASP A 782 -3.77 1.09 -24.92
N THR A 783 -4.08 0.00 -24.20
CA THR A 783 -3.48 -0.31 -22.89
C THR A 783 -1.99 -0.67 -22.98
N GLY A 784 -1.57 -1.34 -24.07
CA GLY A 784 -0.18 -1.64 -24.36
C GLY A 784 0.66 -0.38 -24.58
N TRP A 785 0.11 0.64 -25.23
CA TRP A 785 0.75 1.95 -25.42
C TRP A 785 0.98 2.69 -24.10
N VAL A 786 -0.01 2.68 -23.20
CA VAL A 786 0.13 3.26 -21.86
C VAL A 786 1.23 2.56 -21.08
N MET A 787 1.20 1.23 -21.01
CA MET A 787 2.20 0.42 -20.30
C MET A 787 3.61 0.57 -20.90
N ARG A 788 3.74 0.61 -22.23
CA ARG A 788 5.02 0.88 -22.91
C ARG A 788 5.58 2.23 -22.51
N THR A 789 4.76 3.27 -22.56
CA THR A 789 5.17 4.64 -22.26
C THR A 789 5.60 4.80 -20.81
N LEU A 790 4.82 4.26 -19.87
CA LEU A 790 5.15 4.29 -18.44
C LEU A 790 6.47 3.56 -18.14
N ARG A 791 6.67 2.37 -18.71
CA ARG A 791 7.84 1.54 -18.41
C ARG A 791 9.12 2.01 -19.13
N LYS A 792 9.02 2.56 -20.35
CA LYS A 792 10.18 3.06 -21.11
C LYS A 792 10.60 4.47 -20.69
N LEU A 793 9.65 5.38 -20.49
CA LEU A 793 9.91 6.81 -20.28
C LEU A 793 9.60 7.31 -18.87
N GLY A 794 8.95 6.50 -18.03
CA GLY A 794 8.72 6.85 -16.63
C GLY A 794 10.04 6.95 -15.85
N HIS A 795 10.02 7.79 -14.81
CA HIS A 795 11.10 7.84 -13.83
C HIS A 795 11.09 6.54 -13.03
N LEU A 796 12.17 5.76 -13.12
CA LEU A 796 12.29 4.45 -12.50
C LEU A 796 12.97 4.54 -11.14
N SER A 797 12.33 3.97 -10.13
CA SER A 797 12.89 3.76 -8.81
C SER A 797 13.74 2.48 -8.77
N PRO A 798 14.61 2.32 -7.75
CA PRO A 798 15.44 1.12 -7.57
C PRO A 798 14.63 -0.19 -7.43
N ASP A 799 13.39 -0.11 -6.95
CA ASP A 799 12.45 -1.23 -6.85
C ASP A 799 11.81 -1.65 -8.19
N GLY A 800 12.14 -0.94 -9.28
CA GLY A 800 11.57 -1.16 -10.60
C GLY A 800 10.21 -0.47 -10.82
N SER A 801 9.69 0.25 -9.82
CA SER A 801 8.47 1.04 -10.01
C SER A 801 8.74 2.23 -10.93
N ALA A 802 7.76 2.54 -11.79
CA ALA A 802 7.88 3.62 -12.77
C ALA A 802 6.79 4.66 -12.54
N ILE A 803 7.17 5.94 -12.45
CA ILE A 803 6.22 7.05 -12.30
C ILE A 803 6.28 8.01 -13.49
N LEU A 804 5.12 8.51 -13.91
CA LEU A 804 4.99 9.50 -14.97
C LEU A 804 3.86 10.48 -14.66
N ALA A 805 4.06 11.76 -14.94
CA ALA A 805 2.97 12.73 -14.86
C ALA A 805 1.87 12.39 -15.86
N GLU A 806 0.63 12.28 -15.39
CA GLU A 806 -0.49 11.86 -16.23
C GLU A 806 -0.72 12.81 -17.41
N LYS A 807 -0.54 14.12 -17.18
CA LYS A 807 -0.64 15.15 -18.20
C LYS A 807 0.39 15.00 -19.33
N ALA A 808 1.52 14.34 -19.07
CA ALA A 808 2.58 14.12 -20.06
C ALA A 808 2.39 12.82 -20.87
N LEU A 809 1.45 11.96 -20.47
CA LEU A 809 1.29 10.62 -21.05
C LEU A 809 1.04 10.67 -22.56
N VAL A 810 0.04 11.43 -23.01
CA VAL A 810 -0.34 11.48 -24.44
C VAL A 810 0.80 12.00 -25.31
N ARG A 811 1.51 13.05 -24.86
CA ARG A 811 2.67 13.58 -25.57
C ARG A 811 3.75 12.50 -25.71
N ASN A 812 4.08 11.83 -24.61
CA ASN A 812 5.11 10.80 -24.59
C ASN A 812 4.70 9.55 -25.40
N CYS A 813 3.41 9.19 -25.45
CA CYS A 813 2.93 8.13 -26.35
C CYS A 813 3.16 8.50 -27.83
N ARG A 814 2.93 9.77 -28.20
CA ARG A 814 3.17 10.26 -29.57
C ARG A 814 4.66 10.26 -29.93
N GLU A 815 5.53 10.64 -28.99
CA GLU A 815 6.99 10.56 -29.16
C GLU A 815 7.46 9.12 -29.40
N LEU A 816 6.76 8.13 -28.82
CA LEU A 816 7.01 6.70 -29.07
C LEU A 816 6.31 6.14 -30.32
N GLY A 817 5.62 6.98 -31.10
CA GLY A 817 5.02 6.60 -32.39
C GLY A 817 3.52 6.27 -32.36
N LEU A 818 2.77 6.65 -31.31
CA LEU A 818 1.32 6.45 -31.27
C LEU A 818 0.61 7.15 -32.46
N PRO A 819 -0.23 6.43 -33.24
CA PRO A 819 -1.00 7.04 -34.33
C PRO A 819 -1.98 8.09 -33.83
N GLN A 820 -2.11 9.20 -34.58
CA GLN A 820 -2.99 10.32 -34.22
C GLN A 820 -4.45 9.90 -34.00
N SER A 821 -4.95 8.93 -34.77
CA SER A 821 -6.31 8.40 -34.66
C SER A 821 -6.61 7.68 -33.35
N ARG A 822 -5.58 7.25 -32.59
CA ARG A 822 -5.72 6.51 -31.33
C ARG A 822 -5.52 7.38 -30.07
N VAL A 823 -5.12 8.65 -30.23
CA VAL A 823 -4.87 9.57 -29.10
C VAL A 823 -6.08 9.67 -28.15
N GLY A 824 -7.30 9.77 -28.70
CA GLY A 824 -8.52 9.86 -27.89
C GLY A 824 -8.84 8.61 -27.06
N ARG A 825 -8.18 7.47 -27.33
CA ARG A 825 -8.40 6.19 -26.64
C ARG A 825 -7.44 5.94 -25.47
N ILE A 826 -6.41 6.79 -25.33
CA ILE A 826 -5.37 6.62 -24.29
C ILE A 826 -5.92 6.86 -22.88
N HIS A 827 -6.73 7.89 -22.66
CA HIS A 827 -7.32 8.12 -21.32
C HIS A 827 -8.29 7.01 -20.88
N PRO A 828 -9.21 6.52 -21.74
CA PRO A 828 -9.97 5.31 -21.44
C PRO A 828 -9.10 4.10 -21.08
N ALA A 829 -8.00 3.88 -21.83
CA ALA A 829 -7.08 2.78 -21.55
C ALA A 829 -6.34 2.92 -20.20
N VAL A 830 -6.09 4.15 -19.73
CA VAL A 830 -5.56 4.40 -18.37
C VAL A 830 -6.57 3.95 -17.32
N GLU A 831 -7.84 4.32 -17.49
CA GLU A 831 -8.91 3.93 -16.55
C GLU A 831 -9.10 2.42 -16.52
N ASP A 832 -9.03 1.73 -17.67
CA ASP A 832 -9.06 0.27 -17.74
C ASP A 832 -7.89 -0.37 -16.96
N LEU A 833 -6.67 0.15 -17.13
CA LEU A 833 -5.49 -0.35 -16.40
C LEU A 833 -5.54 -0.08 -14.89
N ILE A 834 -6.16 1.03 -14.46
CA ILE A 834 -6.41 1.32 -13.04
C ILE A 834 -7.46 0.36 -12.50
N ARG A 835 -8.55 0.13 -13.24
CA ARG A 835 -9.61 -0.82 -12.88
C ARG A 835 -9.04 -2.23 -12.68
N ASP A 836 -8.14 -2.64 -13.56
CA ASP A 836 -7.45 -3.94 -13.51
C ASP A 836 -6.29 -4.00 -12.50
N ARG A 837 -6.05 -2.92 -11.76
CA ARG A 837 -4.95 -2.76 -10.78
C ARG A 837 -3.57 -3.06 -11.38
N ARG A 838 -3.38 -2.73 -12.66
CA ARG A 838 -2.08 -2.86 -13.35
C ARG A 838 -1.25 -1.59 -13.20
N ILE A 839 -1.89 -0.44 -12.99
CA ILE A 839 -1.27 0.84 -12.63
C ILE A 839 -2.11 1.52 -11.53
N GLY A 840 -1.51 2.48 -10.83
CA GLY A 840 -2.18 3.31 -9.82
C GLY A 840 -2.04 4.80 -10.12
N ARG A 841 -2.97 5.60 -9.59
CA ARG A 841 -2.89 7.07 -9.63
C ARG A 841 -2.47 7.58 -8.24
N LEU A 842 -1.50 8.47 -8.21
CA LEU A 842 -0.91 9.05 -6.99
C LEU A 842 -0.79 10.56 -7.12
N ARG A 843 -0.71 11.27 -6.00
CA ARG A 843 -0.30 12.68 -6.00
C ARG A 843 1.21 12.79 -5.82
N GLY A 844 1.85 13.42 -6.79
CA GLY A 844 3.29 13.67 -6.85
C GLY A 844 3.62 15.15 -7.04
N SER A 845 4.90 15.44 -7.24
CA SER A 845 5.37 16.77 -7.60
C SER A 845 6.29 16.71 -8.81
N LEU A 846 6.43 17.83 -9.52
CA LEU A 846 7.43 18.04 -10.57
C LEU A 846 8.45 19.05 -10.07
N ASP A 847 9.73 18.70 -10.22
CA ASP A 847 10.81 19.65 -10.01
C ASP A 847 10.89 20.68 -11.16
N ARG A 848 11.83 21.63 -11.04
CA ARG A 848 12.09 22.68 -12.05
C ARG A 848 12.50 22.15 -13.43
N ASN A 849 12.95 20.89 -13.51
CA ASN A 849 13.36 20.21 -14.73
C ASN A 849 12.23 19.32 -15.29
N GLY A 850 11.05 19.29 -14.65
CA GLY A 850 9.92 18.47 -15.05
C GLY A 850 10.05 16.99 -14.66
N LEU A 851 10.98 16.64 -13.77
CA LEU A 851 11.13 15.27 -13.26
C LEU A 851 10.09 14.98 -12.17
N PRO A 852 9.35 13.87 -12.25
CA PRO A 852 8.36 13.50 -11.25
C PRO A 852 8.99 12.94 -9.97
N SER A 853 8.48 13.38 -8.82
CA SER A 853 8.86 12.90 -7.49
C SER A 853 7.65 12.38 -6.72
N TYR A 854 7.84 11.26 -6.03
CA TYR A 854 6.89 10.69 -5.06
C TYR A 854 7.68 10.17 -3.84
N PRO A 855 7.32 10.52 -2.60
CA PRO A 855 6.24 11.43 -2.22
C PRO A 855 6.47 12.88 -2.69
N PRO A 856 5.40 13.68 -2.79
CA PRO A 856 5.50 15.03 -3.36
C PRO A 856 6.21 16.02 -2.42
N ARG A 857 7.24 16.69 -2.94
CA ARG A 857 8.19 17.53 -2.19
C ARG A 857 7.67 18.96 -1.97
N ALA A 858 8.14 19.61 -0.91
CA ALA A 858 7.80 21.01 -0.61
C ALA A 858 8.46 21.96 -1.63
N GLY A 859 7.72 22.99 -2.07
CA GLY A 859 8.20 23.96 -3.06
C GLY A 859 8.09 23.52 -4.53
N GLU A 860 7.73 22.26 -4.79
CA GLU A 860 7.56 21.71 -6.15
C GLU A 860 6.08 21.71 -6.60
N SER A 861 5.85 21.73 -7.92
CA SER A 861 4.50 21.78 -8.50
C SER A 861 3.77 20.46 -8.31
N ARG A 862 2.64 20.46 -7.59
CA ARG A 862 1.82 19.25 -7.35
C ARG A 862 1.12 18.79 -8.62
N VAL A 863 1.19 17.50 -8.93
CA VAL A 863 0.57 16.89 -10.11
C VAL A 863 0.05 15.47 -9.82
N ASP A 864 -0.87 14.99 -10.65
CA ASP A 864 -1.26 13.57 -10.65
C ASP A 864 -0.22 12.76 -11.43
N LEU A 865 0.25 11.69 -10.78
CA LEU A 865 1.20 10.73 -11.34
C LEU A 865 0.51 9.39 -11.56
N LEU A 866 0.85 8.74 -12.67
CA LEU A 866 0.59 7.33 -12.90
C LEU A 866 1.79 6.52 -12.40
N ARG A 867 1.56 5.47 -11.62
CA ARG A 867 2.57 4.55 -11.12
C ARG A 867 2.32 3.15 -11.61
N TYR A 868 3.34 2.55 -12.21
CA TYR A 868 3.45 1.12 -12.43
C TYR A 868 4.35 0.51 -11.36
N VAL A 869 3.99 -0.68 -10.87
CA VAL A 869 4.81 -1.47 -9.94
C VAL A 869 4.94 -2.87 -10.53
N PRO A 870 6.16 -3.39 -10.77
CA PRO A 870 6.34 -4.74 -11.28
C PRO A 870 5.84 -5.76 -10.24
N ARG A 871 5.14 -6.80 -10.70
CA ARG A 871 4.67 -7.87 -9.81
C ARG A 871 5.77 -8.92 -9.67
N VAL A 872 6.53 -8.85 -8.59
CA VAL A 872 7.59 -9.83 -8.29
C VAL A 872 7.05 -10.86 -7.29
N VAL A 873 7.06 -12.13 -7.68
CA VAL A 873 6.62 -13.25 -6.83
C VAL A 873 7.71 -14.31 -6.81
N SER A 874 8.24 -14.64 -5.63
CA SER A 874 9.11 -15.80 -5.48
C SER A 874 8.32 -17.07 -5.74
N ILE A 875 8.78 -17.88 -6.69
CA ILE A 875 8.19 -19.17 -7.00
C ILE A 875 8.94 -20.21 -6.17
N ALA A 876 8.21 -21.13 -5.52
CA ALA A 876 8.86 -22.28 -4.93
C ALA A 876 9.70 -22.97 -6.01
N PRO A 877 10.96 -23.37 -5.72
CA PRO A 877 11.66 -24.26 -6.64
C PRO A 877 10.73 -25.46 -6.83
N HIS A 878 10.31 -25.69 -8.07
CA HIS A 878 9.38 -26.76 -8.40
C HIS A 878 9.93 -28.04 -7.75
N PRO A 879 9.16 -28.76 -6.92
CA PRO A 879 9.62 -30.04 -6.43
C PRO A 879 9.98 -30.85 -7.67
N ASP A 880 11.21 -31.33 -7.65
CA ASP A 880 11.82 -32.16 -8.66
C ASP A 880 10.74 -33.08 -9.24
N HIS A 881 10.38 -32.90 -10.51
CA HIS A 881 9.81 -34.02 -11.27
C HIS A 881 10.97 -35.00 -11.45
N ARG A 882 11.41 -35.63 -10.34
CA ARG A 882 11.78 -37.03 -10.38
C ARG A 882 10.70 -37.68 -11.19
N GLN A 883 11.12 -38.32 -12.26
CA GLN A 883 10.27 -39.06 -13.17
C GLN A 883 9.27 -39.88 -12.33
N GLU A 884 8.04 -39.36 -12.20
CA GLU A 884 6.92 -40.23 -11.90
C GLU A 884 6.94 -41.31 -12.98
N PRO A 885 6.74 -42.59 -12.63
CA PRO A 885 6.56 -43.63 -13.63
C PRO A 885 5.47 -43.14 -14.57
N ARG A 886 5.86 -42.80 -15.81
CA ARG A 886 4.92 -42.26 -16.78
C ARG A 886 3.80 -43.28 -16.93
N PRO A 887 2.53 -42.89 -16.78
CA PRO A 887 1.47 -43.73 -17.31
C PRO A 887 1.75 -43.90 -18.81
N PRO A 888 1.48 -45.07 -19.41
CA PRO A 888 1.81 -45.35 -20.80
C PRO A 888 1.28 -44.21 -21.68
N ARG A 889 2.21 -43.45 -22.26
CA ARG A 889 1.93 -42.26 -23.05
C ARG A 889 1.28 -42.71 -24.33
N ARG A 890 0.00 -42.39 -24.48
CA ARG A 890 -0.72 -42.60 -25.72
C ARG A 890 -0.25 -41.61 -26.77
N ASP A 891 -0.31 -42.07 -28.02
CA ASP A 891 -0.06 -41.26 -29.20
C ASP A 891 -0.89 -39.98 -29.14
N HIS A 892 -0.25 -38.83 -29.35
CA HIS A 892 -0.95 -37.56 -29.48
C HIS A 892 -0.61 -36.91 -30.82
N TRP A 893 -1.62 -36.24 -31.36
CA TRP A 893 -1.52 -35.47 -32.59
C TRP A 893 -0.86 -34.13 -32.28
N VAL A 894 0.08 -33.72 -33.13
CA VAL A 894 0.68 -32.39 -33.10
C VAL A 894 0.08 -31.62 -34.26
N ASP A 895 -0.62 -30.52 -33.96
CA ASP A 895 -1.23 -29.64 -34.95
C ASP A 895 -0.19 -29.03 -35.89
N GLY A 896 -0.64 -28.59 -37.08
CA GLY A 896 0.26 -28.02 -38.07
C GLY A 896 0.84 -26.67 -37.63
N PHE A 897 2.12 -26.41 -37.92
CA PHE A 897 2.78 -25.17 -37.53
C PHE A 897 3.84 -24.72 -38.55
N VAL A 898 4.19 -23.44 -38.50
CA VAL A 898 5.21 -22.83 -39.37
C VAL A 898 6.59 -22.90 -38.70
N ARG A 899 7.59 -23.39 -39.43
CA ARG A 899 8.98 -23.54 -38.97
C ARG A 899 9.94 -22.73 -39.84
N ARG A 900 10.93 -22.08 -39.24
CA ARG A 900 12.00 -21.39 -39.97
C ARG A 900 12.95 -22.39 -40.65
N LEU A 901 13.32 -22.10 -41.89
CA LEU A 901 14.35 -22.83 -42.64
C LEU A 901 15.74 -22.19 -42.43
N PRO A 902 16.83 -22.94 -42.64
CA PRO A 902 18.19 -22.39 -42.68
C PRO A 902 18.32 -21.26 -43.70
N ALA A 903 19.29 -20.37 -43.50
CA ALA A 903 19.52 -19.24 -44.40
C ALA A 903 19.77 -19.71 -45.84
N GLY A 904 19.02 -19.17 -46.81
CA GLY A 904 19.10 -19.53 -48.23
C GLY A 904 18.21 -20.70 -48.66
N ALA A 905 17.50 -21.35 -47.73
CA ALA A 905 16.57 -22.43 -48.06
C ALA A 905 15.12 -21.94 -48.21
N HIS A 906 14.43 -22.43 -49.23
CA HIS A 906 13.03 -22.09 -49.53
C HIS A 906 12.11 -23.28 -49.28
N ALA A 907 10.86 -23.01 -48.90
CA ALA A 907 9.85 -24.06 -48.79
C ALA A 907 9.56 -24.66 -50.17
N SER A 908 9.38 -25.98 -50.22
CA SER A 908 8.92 -26.63 -51.45
C SER A 908 7.50 -26.17 -51.79
N ALA A 909 7.16 -26.20 -53.08
CA ALA A 909 5.82 -25.86 -53.55
C ALA A 909 4.72 -26.66 -52.81
N GLU A 910 5.03 -27.90 -52.43
CA GLU A 910 4.14 -28.76 -51.66
C GLU A 910 3.84 -28.23 -50.25
N GLN A 911 4.85 -27.67 -49.56
CA GLN A 911 4.67 -27.09 -48.22
C GLN A 911 4.02 -25.71 -48.27
N ILE A 912 4.22 -24.96 -49.36
CA ILE A 912 3.51 -23.70 -49.60
C ILE A 912 2.01 -23.97 -49.79
N GLU A 913 1.64 -25.00 -50.58
CA GLU A 913 0.23 -25.34 -50.79
C GLU A 913 -0.41 -25.95 -49.54
N ALA A 914 0.33 -26.78 -48.79
CA ALA A 914 -0.13 -27.30 -47.51
C ALA A 914 -0.42 -26.19 -46.47
N HIS A 915 0.36 -25.10 -46.48
CA HIS A 915 0.11 -23.92 -45.66
C HIS A 915 -1.17 -23.19 -46.07
N ARG A 916 -1.39 -23.02 -47.38
CA ARG A 916 -2.62 -22.40 -47.91
C ARG A 916 -3.86 -23.21 -47.56
N GLU A 917 -3.76 -24.53 -47.62
CA GLU A 917 -4.85 -25.42 -47.24
C GLU A 917 -5.15 -25.39 -45.74
N ALA A 918 -4.12 -25.27 -44.89
CA ALA A 918 -4.28 -25.10 -43.45
C ALA A 918 -4.91 -23.76 -43.04
N ILE A 919 -4.64 -22.69 -43.79
CA ILE A 919 -5.32 -21.39 -43.64
C ILE A 919 -6.79 -21.50 -44.05
N ARG A 920 -7.08 -22.19 -45.17
CA ARG A 920 -8.47 -22.46 -45.60
C ARG A 920 -9.26 -23.26 -44.56
N ALA A 921 -8.60 -24.14 -43.82
CA ALA A 921 -9.18 -24.96 -42.75
C ALA A 921 -9.19 -24.30 -41.35
N ALA A 922 -8.62 -23.10 -41.21
CA ALA A 922 -8.54 -22.28 -39.99
C ALA A 922 -7.81 -22.91 -38.78
N GLU A 923 -6.86 -23.84 -39.01
CA GLU A 923 -5.96 -24.35 -37.95
C GLU A 923 -4.71 -23.46 -37.72
N VAL A 924 -4.51 -22.37 -38.48
CA VAL A 924 -3.38 -21.42 -38.37
C VAL A 924 -3.78 -19.98 -38.77
N VAL A 925 -3.02 -18.96 -38.32
CA VAL A 925 -3.20 -17.52 -38.61
C VAL A 925 -3.24 -17.21 -40.12
N ASP A 926 -4.20 -16.38 -40.54
CA ASP A 926 -4.50 -15.99 -41.93
C ASP A 926 -3.43 -15.08 -42.58
N GLN A 927 -2.27 -15.66 -42.95
CA GLN A 927 -1.20 -14.97 -43.68
C GLN A 927 -0.40 -15.92 -44.60
N PRO A 928 0.00 -15.49 -45.82
CA PRO A 928 0.82 -16.31 -46.71
C PRO A 928 2.18 -16.70 -46.09
N LEU A 929 2.68 -17.89 -46.43
CA LEU A 929 3.96 -18.42 -45.92
C LEU A 929 5.11 -17.50 -46.34
N ARG A 930 5.83 -16.96 -45.36
CA ARG A 930 6.94 -16.01 -45.59
C ARG A 930 8.19 -16.72 -46.12
N ASP A 931 8.99 -16.02 -46.91
CA ASP A 931 10.28 -16.53 -47.40
C ASP A 931 11.21 -16.94 -46.24
N GLY A 932 11.86 -18.10 -46.39
CA GLY A 932 12.69 -18.70 -45.35
C GLY A 932 11.90 -19.44 -44.25
N PHE A 933 10.60 -19.69 -44.44
CA PHE A 933 9.78 -20.51 -43.56
C PHE A 933 9.12 -21.65 -44.35
N THR A 934 8.93 -22.81 -43.71
CA THR A 934 8.19 -23.95 -44.22
C THR A 934 7.01 -24.26 -43.31
N TYR A 935 5.95 -24.84 -43.86
CA TYR A 935 4.88 -25.41 -43.06
C TYR A 935 5.21 -26.86 -42.72
N VAL A 936 4.79 -27.31 -41.54
CA VAL A 936 4.84 -28.70 -41.11
C VAL A 936 3.41 -29.14 -40.89
N ARG A 937 2.93 -30.09 -41.71
CA ARG A 937 1.59 -30.65 -41.60
C ARG A 937 1.39 -31.28 -40.22
N ARG A 938 0.13 -31.29 -39.78
CA ARG A 938 -0.31 -32.05 -38.61
C ARG A 938 0.17 -33.49 -38.74
N HIS A 939 0.89 -33.97 -37.73
CA HIS A 939 1.45 -35.32 -37.75
C HIS A 939 1.30 -35.98 -36.39
N ARG A 940 1.19 -37.31 -36.42
CA ARG A 940 1.13 -38.15 -35.23
C ARG A 940 2.55 -38.42 -34.77
N ARG A 941 2.88 -38.05 -33.53
CA ARG A 941 4.17 -38.40 -32.92
C ARG A 941 4.01 -39.73 -32.19
N ALA A 942 4.46 -40.80 -32.83
CA ALA A 942 4.71 -42.08 -32.17
C ALA A 942 6.17 -42.11 -31.69
N ARG A 943 6.41 -42.63 -30.48
CA ARG A 943 7.75 -42.98 -30.01
C ARG A 943 7.74 -44.33 -29.35
#